data_AF-A0A0P9SXK3-F1
#
_entry.id   AF-A0A0P9SXK3-F1
#
_cell.length_a   1.000
_cell.length_b   1.000
_cell.length_c   1.000
_cell.angle_alpha   90.00
_cell.angle_beta   90.00
_cell.angle_gamma   90.00
#
_symmetry.space_group_name_H-M   'P 1'
#
loop_
_entity.id
_entity.type
_entity.pdbx_description
1 polymer ?
#
loop_
_entity_poly.entity_id
_entity_poly.type
_entity_poly.pdbx_seq_one_letter_code
_entity_poly.pdbx_strand_id
1 'polypeptide(L)'
;MKKVLFQLHWFFGITAGLVLTLMGITGALYSFEDEILDVLNPDVLLVQERTATLPPIELVHRLEAATGLTVAMLRVDTLGNRAAQVYFTPEPGERRGPKRNFDPYTGELKGDAVGEGFFDFVLQLHRYLAAGEVGKQITAACTLVLVFFCLSGLYLRWPRNALNWRVWLTMDWAKKGRSFNWDLHSVFGTWCLLFYLLFAITGLNWSYDWVSNGLNRLLGDSLPVQRKAPVAPSSQSEPLLVDYAAIWDSVQKTAGPELRAYNLRLPASGGQPATVFYLLKDSPHPRALNSITLDPANGQVSSVSRYAERSFGAQLLASNYALHVGSYFGLVGRLIMTAASLMMPLFFITGWLLYLDRRRKQRAVRSARGEVQSEWADDAASWLIGFASQSGFAEQLAWQAAGQLQASGVSVRVKRLGDLTEEDFSQSRKALFVVSTFGEGEAPDSARGFERKLLGRPLELKQLDYAVLALGDRQYPHFCGFAHRLHGWLAERGGRTLFPPVEVDSADPAALQHWQQQLGQLTGSVPSTHWQAPVFENWTLARREHLNPGSSGSKVYLLDLTASTSASWQAGDLVEVMPRNAAQVIEPFLAGLGVDPATPVTVDGLQEPLSQALATRQLPHNRAHLVGLHAQALIDALAPVSAREYSIASIPEDGRLQLIVRQEVHPDGSLGLGSGWLTTHADLDSAISLRLRRNSSFHLPVDSVPLILLGNGTGLAGLRSLLKSRIAQGQMRNWLLFGERNRAHDFHCGNELEDWLEAGHLNRLDLAFSRDQAEKIYVQDRLRDAADELRKWLDDGAAIYICGSLLGMAAGVDQVLKDVLGEQRVSELIEQGRYRRDVY
;
A
#
# COMPACT_ATOMS: atom_id res chain seq x y z
N MET A 1 4.22 -20.44 -1.82
CA MET A 1 4.36 -19.44 -2.91
C MET A 1 3.81 -18.05 -2.59
N LYS A 2 2.49 -17.84 -2.32
CA LYS A 2 1.90 -16.48 -2.16
C LYS A 2 2.69 -15.50 -1.26
N LYS A 3 3.21 -15.93 -0.10
CA LYS A 3 4.01 -15.09 0.82
C LYS A 3 5.32 -14.57 0.18
N VAL A 4 6.00 -15.41 -0.61
CA VAL A 4 7.25 -15.07 -1.33
C VAL A 4 6.94 -14.17 -2.54
N LEU A 5 5.90 -14.47 -3.31
CA LEU A 5 5.48 -13.61 -4.42
C LEU A 5 5.04 -12.23 -3.93
N PHE A 6 4.36 -12.14 -2.79
CA PHE A 6 4.02 -10.87 -2.15
C PHE A 6 5.27 -10.08 -1.72
N GLN A 7 6.28 -10.78 -1.19
CA GLN A 7 7.56 -10.15 -0.83
C GLN A 7 8.33 -9.64 -2.06
N LEU A 8 8.43 -10.44 -3.12
CA LEU A 8 9.08 -10.05 -4.38
C LEU A 8 8.34 -8.90 -5.09
N HIS A 9 7.00 -8.94 -5.12
CA HIS A 9 6.16 -7.89 -5.69
C HIS A 9 6.39 -6.54 -5.00
N TRP A 10 6.37 -6.50 -3.66
CA TRP A 10 6.69 -5.29 -2.90
C TRP A 10 8.17 -4.87 -3.03
N PHE A 11 9.11 -5.81 -3.03
CA PHE A 11 10.55 -5.51 -3.19
C PHE A 11 10.84 -4.85 -4.55
N PHE A 12 10.42 -5.47 -5.64
CA PHE A 12 10.56 -4.89 -6.97
C PHE A 12 9.74 -3.60 -7.10
N GLY A 13 8.56 -3.52 -6.47
CA GLY A 13 7.72 -2.33 -6.47
C GLY A 13 8.43 -1.10 -5.91
N ILE A 14 9.33 -1.31 -4.94
CA ILE A 14 10.21 -0.26 -4.41
C ILE A 14 11.39 0.02 -5.34
N THR A 15 12.08 -1.01 -5.85
CA THR A 15 13.36 -0.82 -6.56
C THR A 15 13.22 -0.43 -8.03
N ALA A 16 12.26 -1.01 -8.75
CA ALA A 16 12.00 -0.71 -10.17
C ALA A 16 10.84 0.29 -10.37
N GLY A 17 9.97 0.46 -9.37
CA GLY A 17 8.78 1.31 -9.47
C GLY A 17 9.07 2.78 -9.79
N LEU A 18 10.21 3.32 -9.33
CA LEU A 18 10.63 4.69 -9.65
C LEU A 18 11.03 4.84 -11.13
N VAL A 19 11.76 3.87 -11.69
CA VAL A 19 12.14 3.88 -13.11
C VAL A 19 10.91 3.72 -14.00
N LEU A 20 9.99 2.81 -13.64
CA LEU A 20 8.72 2.63 -14.35
C LEU A 20 7.80 3.86 -14.24
N THR A 21 7.84 4.58 -13.13
CA THR A 21 7.15 5.89 -12.98
C THR A 21 7.72 6.92 -13.96
N LEU A 22 9.05 7.02 -14.07
CA LEU A 22 9.71 7.92 -15.01
C LEU A 22 9.41 7.54 -16.48
N MET A 23 9.47 6.24 -16.81
CA MET A 23 9.06 5.72 -18.13
C MET A 23 7.61 6.04 -18.44
N GLY A 24 6.70 5.90 -17.46
CA GLY A 24 5.28 6.20 -17.61
C GLY A 24 5.00 7.67 -17.91
N ILE A 25 5.68 8.59 -17.22
CA ILE A 25 5.56 10.04 -17.44
C ILE A 25 6.18 10.45 -18.78
N THR A 26 7.41 10.00 -19.07
CA THR A 26 8.11 10.33 -20.33
C THR A 26 7.39 9.75 -21.55
N GLY A 27 6.84 8.54 -21.45
CA GLY A 27 6.05 7.92 -22.50
C GLY A 27 4.73 8.65 -22.74
N ALA A 28 4.03 9.05 -21.67
CA ALA A 28 2.82 9.87 -21.76
C ALA A 28 3.10 11.24 -22.42
N LEU A 29 4.22 11.90 -22.08
CA LEU A 29 4.60 13.18 -22.67
C LEU A 29 5.01 13.03 -24.15
N TYR A 30 5.91 12.09 -24.45
CA TYR A 30 6.36 11.81 -25.82
C TYR A 30 5.21 11.32 -26.71
N SER A 31 4.17 10.73 -26.13
CA SER A 31 2.98 10.30 -26.87
C SER A 31 2.27 11.43 -27.61
N PHE A 32 2.46 12.71 -27.24
CA PHE A 32 1.86 13.90 -27.88
C PHE A 32 2.91 14.88 -28.44
N GLU A 33 4.13 14.41 -28.76
CA GLU A 33 5.20 15.23 -29.38
C GLU A 33 4.70 16.09 -30.54
N ASP A 34 4.04 15.47 -31.52
CA ASP A 34 3.55 16.12 -32.74
C ASP A 34 2.63 17.32 -32.42
N GLU A 35 1.56 17.11 -31.66
CA GLU A 35 0.59 18.15 -31.34
C GLU A 35 1.18 19.26 -30.46
N ILE A 36 2.09 18.92 -29.54
CA ILE A 36 2.75 19.91 -28.68
C ILE A 36 3.70 20.78 -29.50
N LEU A 37 4.48 20.19 -30.42
CA LEU A 37 5.36 20.94 -31.31
C LEU A 37 4.57 21.83 -32.27
N ASP A 38 3.47 21.34 -32.85
CA ASP A 38 2.62 22.11 -33.76
C ASP A 38 1.98 23.34 -33.06
N VAL A 39 1.56 23.20 -31.80
CA VAL A 39 1.04 24.32 -30.97
C VAL A 39 2.13 25.31 -30.58
N LEU A 40 3.36 24.85 -30.32
CA LEU A 40 4.49 25.71 -29.98
C LEU A 40 5.08 26.45 -31.20
N ASN A 41 4.87 25.95 -32.42
CA ASN A 41 5.54 26.41 -33.63
C ASN A 41 4.59 26.66 -34.81
N PRO A 42 3.50 27.43 -34.65
CA PRO A 42 2.51 27.62 -35.71
C PRO A 42 3.12 28.21 -36.99
N ASP A 43 4.03 29.18 -36.88
CA ASP A 43 4.62 29.88 -38.03
C ASP A 43 5.65 29.04 -38.81
N VAL A 44 6.13 27.93 -38.23
CA VAL A 44 7.20 27.09 -38.76
C VAL A 44 6.70 25.72 -39.21
N LEU A 45 5.80 25.11 -38.42
CA LEU A 45 5.27 23.77 -38.68
C LEU A 45 3.89 23.78 -39.34
N LEU A 46 3.17 24.90 -39.33
CA LEU A 46 1.91 25.04 -40.06
C LEU A 46 2.06 25.92 -41.31
N VAL A 47 1.31 25.58 -42.36
CA VAL A 47 1.33 26.24 -43.66
C VAL A 47 -0.09 26.49 -44.15
N GLN A 48 -0.27 27.44 -45.06
CA GLN A 48 -1.57 27.70 -45.66
C GLN A 48 -1.90 26.59 -46.69
N GLU A 49 -2.87 25.74 -46.36
CA GLU A 49 -3.35 24.66 -47.23
C GLU A 49 -3.80 25.19 -48.59
N ARG A 50 -3.39 24.51 -49.67
CA ARG A 50 -3.79 24.78 -51.06
C ARG A 50 -4.29 23.51 -51.74
N THR A 51 -4.87 23.65 -52.93
CA THR A 51 -5.54 22.56 -53.67
C THR A 51 -4.63 21.40 -54.08
N ALA A 52 -3.33 21.61 -54.24
CA ALA A 52 -2.36 20.55 -54.55
C ALA A 52 -0.94 20.97 -54.15
N THR A 53 -0.17 20.04 -53.56
CA THR A 53 1.28 20.20 -53.31
C THR A 53 2.07 20.17 -54.61
N LEU A 54 3.26 20.78 -54.62
CA LEU A 54 4.14 20.73 -55.79
C LEU A 54 4.66 19.29 -56.05
N PRO A 55 4.91 18.90 -57.31
CA PRO A 55 5.50 17.60 -57.63
C PRO A 55 6.90 17.43 -57.00
N PRO A 56 7.34 16.20 -56.68
CA PRO A 56 8.65 15.96 -56.05
C PRO A 56 9.83 16.57 -56.81
N ILE A 57 9.82 16.50 -58.15
CA ILE A 57 10.84 17.10 -59.02
C ILE A 57 10.99 18.61 -58.78
N GLU A 58 9.89 19.33 -58.60
CA GLU A 58 9.88 20.77 -58.40
C GLU A 58 10.26 21.14 -56.96
N LEU A 59 9.81 20.35 -55.97
CA LEU A 59 10.24 20.49 -54.59
C LEU A 59 11.75 20.29 -54.43
N VAL A 60 12.30 19.21 -55.01
CA VAL A 60 13.75 18.95 -55.01
C VAL A 60 14.49 20.12 -55.64
N HIS A 61 14.13 20.51 -56.86
CA HIS A 61 14.84 21.58 -57.57
C HIS A 61 14.82 22.91 -56.78
N ARG A 62 13.68 23.29 -56.18
CA ARG A 62 13.58 24.49 -55.33
C ARG A 62 14.44 24.37 -54.06
N LEU A 63 14.43 23.22 -53.38
CA LEU A 63 15.18 22.99 -52.14
C LEU A 63 16.70 22.92 -52.38
N GLU A 64 17.15 22.21 -53.43
CA GLU A 64 18.56 22.12 -53.80
C GLU A 64 19.09 23.49 -54.29
N ALA A 65 18.30 24.24 -55.08
CA ALA A 65 18.67 25.60 -55.49
C ALA A 65 18.74 26.59 -54.32
N ALA A 66 17.87 26.44 -53.30
CA ALA A 66 17.85 27.32 -52.13
C ALA A 66 18.94 26.99 -51.08
N THR A 67 19.47 25.77 -51.06
CA THR A 67 20.43 25.31 -50.04
C THR A 67 21.82 24.97 -50.57
N GLY A 68 21.96 24.64 -51.85
CA GLY A 68 23.17 24.05 -52.43
C GLY A 68 23.44 22.60 -51.98
N LEU A 69 22.52 21.96 -51.26
CA LEU A 69 22.67 20.61 -50.71
C LEU A 69 21.82 19.60 -51.48
N THR A 70 22.37 18.41 -51.73
CA THR A 70 21.64 17.31 -52.39
C THR A 70 20.62 16.66 -51.45
N VAL A 71 19.41 16.44 -51.93
CA VAL A 71 18.33 15.78 -51.18
C VAL A 71 18.61 14.28 -51.03
N ALA A 72 18.41 13.74 -49.82
CA ALA A 72 18.47 12.30 -49.54
C ALA A 72 17.10 11.71 -49.16
N MET A 73 16.23 12.51 -48.52
CA MET A 73 14.87 12.10 -48.16
C MET A 73 13.90 13.29 -48.18
N LEU A 74 12.73 13.08 -48.78
CA LEU A 74 11.55 13.95 -48.61
C LEU A 74 10.48 13.23 -47.80
N ARG A 75 9.83 13.94 -46.87
CA ARG A 75 8.56 13.57 -46.25
C ARG A 75 7.55 14.68 -46.52
N VAL A 76 6.44 14.34 -47.15
CA VAL A 76 5.36 15.27 -47.52
C VAL A 76 4.01 14.63 -47.17
N ASP A 77 3.14 15.35 -46.47
CA ASP A 77 1.69 15.10 -46.46
C ASP A 77 1.12 15.92 -47.64
N THR A 78 0.29 15.30 -48.49
CA THR A 78 -0.27 15.92 -49.71
C THR A 78 -1.54 16.72 -49.42
N LEU A 79 -2.05 16.62 -48.19
CA LEU A 79 -3.28 17.25 -47.71
C LEU A 79 -3.07 17.88 -46.32
N GLY A 80 -3.85 18.90 -46.00
CA GLY A 80 -3.79 19.59 -44.71
C GLY A 80 -2.75 20.72 -44.66
N ASN A 81 -2.45 21.14 -43.44
CA ASN A 81 -1.80 22.41 -43.15
C ASN A 81 -0.41 22.24 -42.51
N ARG A 82 0.28 21.12 -42.68
CA ARG A 82 1.57 20.85 -42.00
C ARG A 82 2.77 20.98 -42.93
N ALA A 83 3.84 21.60 -42.43
CA ALA A 83 5.10 21.74 -43.15
C ALA A 83 5.72 20.36 -43.44
N ALA A 84 6.29 20.24 -44.64
CA ALA A 84 7.02 19.06 -45.06
C ALA A 84 8.47 19.08 -44.56
N GLN A 85 9.13 17.92 -44.56
CA GLN A 85 10.48 17.74 -44.03
C GLN A 85 11.41 17.20 -45.10
N VAL A 86 12.57 17.84 -45.27
CA VAL A 86 13.66 17.36 -46.12
C VAL A 86 14.86 17.01 -45.25
N TYR A 87 15.53 15.91 -45.58
CA TYR A 87 16.86 15.57 -45.08
C TYR A 87 17.82 15.54 -46.27
N PHE A 88 18.93 16.25 -46.14
CA PHE A 88 19.99 16.28 -47.14
C PHE A 88 20.99 15.14 -46.94
N THR A 89 21.83 14.90 -47.95
CA THR A 89 22.92 13.92 -47.88
C THR A 89 23.89 14.28 -46.74
N PRO A 90 24.28 13.32 -45.87
CA PRO A 90 25.23 13.57 -44.78
C PRO A 90 26.63 13.92 -45.31
N GLU A 91 27.36 14.75 -44.56
CA GLU A 91 28.79 14.93 -44.81
C GLU A 91 29.59 13.65 -44.48
N PRO A 92 30.78 13.44 -45.10
CA PRO A 92 31.60 12.26 -44.86
C PRO A 92 31.98 12.09 -43.37
N GLY A 93 31.36 11.09 -42.72
CA GLY A 93 31.55 10.78 -41.29
C GLY A 93 30.28 10.97 -40.45
N GLU A 94 29.31 11.73 -40.93
CA GLU A 94 28.02 11.90 -40.26
C GLU A 94 27.04 10.76 -40.57
N ARG A 95 26.11 10.49 -39.63
CA ARG A 95 25.08 9.44 -39.80
C ARG A 95 23.78 9.94 -40.44
N ARG A 96 23.53 11.24 -40.45
CA ARG A 96 22.34 11.91 -40.99
C ARG A 96 22.75 13.33 -41.40
N GLY A 97 22.39 13.75 -42.60
CA GLY A 97 22.59 15.14 -43.00
C GLY A 97 21.54 16.07 -42.39
N PRO A 98 21.66 17.39 -42.63
CA PRO A 98 20.79 18.38 -42.01
C PRO A 98 19.32 18.16 -42.40
N LYS A 99 18.44 18.39 -41.42
CA LYS A 99 16.98 18.43 -41.58
C LYS A 99 16.56 19.88 -41.79
N ARG A 100 15.62 20.12 -42.71
CA ARG A 100 14.89 21.41 -42.81
C ARG A 100 13.39 21.18 -42.96
N ASN A 101 12.60 22.11 -42.42
CA ASN A 101 11.17 22.20 -42.67
C ASN A 101 10.94 23.06 -43.93
N PHE A 102 9.88 22.80 -44.69
CA PHE A 102 9.52 23.61 -45.86
C PHE A 102 8.02 23.53 -46.16
N ASP A 103 7.51 24.49 -46.92
CA ASP A 103 6.12 24.52 -47.37
C ASP A 103 5.92 23.62 -48.61
N PRO A 104 5.13 22.53 -48.55
CA PRO A 104 4.92 21.61 -49.67
C PRO A 104 4.12 22.21 -50.84
N TYR A 105 3.48 23.38 -50.65
CA TYR A 105 2.73 24.09 -51.69
C TYR A 105 3.54 25.16 -52.42
N THR A 106 4.72 25.55 -51.90
CA THR A 106 5.56 26.60 -52.48
C THR A 106 7.03 26.22 -52.63
N GLY A 107 7.51 25.20 -51.92
CA GLY A 107 8.94 24.87 -51.81
C GLY A 107 9.75 25.86 -50.96
N GLU A 108 9.10 26.80 -50.26
CA GLU A 108 9.78 27.77 -49.39
C GLU A 108 10.29 27.10 -48.11
N LEU A 109 11.57 27.31 -47.78
CA LEU A 109 12.16 26.83 -46.53
C LEU A 109 11.54 27.54 -45.31
N LYS A 110 11.25 26.78 -44.26
CA LYS A 110 10.83 27.27 -42.95
C LYS A 110 11.97 27.12 -41.93
N GLY A 111 11.83 27.80 -40.80
CA GLY A 111 12.81 27.76 -39.71
C GLY A 111 12.91 26.40 -39.01
N ASP A 112 13.79 26.35 -38.01
CA ASP A 112 13.90 25.21 -37.09
C ASP A 112 12.86 25.36 -35.97
N ALA A 113 12.23 24.26 -35.57
CA ALA A 113 11.16 24.28 -34.56
C ALA A 113 11.69 24.27 -33.12
N VAL A 114 11.15 25.15 -32.29
CA VAL A 114 11.43 25.24 -30.85
C VAL A 114 10.85 24.02 -30.15
N GLY A 115 11.68 23.35 -29.33
CA GLY A 115 11.28 22.20 -28.52
C GLY A 115 11.66 20.83 -29.08
N GLU A 116 12.15 20.72 -30.33
CA GLU A 116 12.59 19.42 -30.87
C GLU A 116 13.69 18.78 -29.99
N GLY A 117 14.71 19.55 -29.60
CA GLY A 117 15.77 19.09 -28.70
C GLY A 117 15.28 18.68 -27.29
N PHE A 118 14.13 19.19 -26.84
CA PHE A 118 13.50 18.74 -25.59
C PHE A 118 12.85 17.36 -25.77
N PHE A 119 12.12 17.13 -26.86
CA PHE A 119 11.54 15.81 -27.13
C PHE A 119 12.59 14.75 -27.47
N ASP A 120 13.69 15.11 -28.13
CA ASP A 120 14.87 14.26 -28.26
C ASP A 120 15.43 13.85 -26.89
N PHE A 121 15.53 14.79 -25.94
CA PHE A 121 15.93 14.47 -24.56
C PHE A 121 14.91 13.59 -23.83
N VAL A 122 13.60 13.85 -23.96
CA VAL A 122 12.54 13.00 -23.39
C VAL A 122 12.63 11.57 -23.95
N LEU A 123 12.88 11.40 -25.25
CA LEU A 123 13.06 10.10 -25.87
C LEU A 123 14.36 9.40 -25.41
N GLN A 124 15.46 10.15 -25.24
CA GLN A 124 16.69 9.63 -24.62
C GLN A 124 16.45 9.20 -23.17
N LEU A 125 15.66 9.94 -22.39
CA LEU A 125 15.32 9.58 -21.02
C LEU A 125 14.41 8.33 -20.98
N HIS A 126 13.41 8.26 -21.85
CA HIS A 126 12.48 7.13 -21.93
C HIS A 126 13.18 5.81 -22.34
N ARG A 127 14.04 5.86 -23.36
CA ARG A 127 14.66 4.66 -23.96
C ARG A 127 16.05 4.31 -23.41
N TYR A 128 16.80 5.31 -22.96
CA TYR A 128 18.21 5.18 -22.54
C TYR A 128 18.50 5.78 -21.16
N LEU A 129 17.50 6.28 -20.42
CA LEU A 129 17.66 6.97 -19.12
C LEU A 129 18.74 8.08 -19.13
N ALA A 130 18.98 8.71 -20.29
CA ALA A 130 20.12 9.60 -20.53
C ALA A 130 21.51 9.02 -20.16
N ALA A 131 21.62 7.70 -20.05
CA ALA A 131 22.81 6.94 -19.62
C ALA A 131 23.29 5.94 -20.69
N GLY A 132 22.99 6.21 -21.97
CA GLY A 132 23.42 5.39 -23.11
C GLY A 132 22.99 3.92 -23.01
N GLU A 133 23.84 3.00 -23.45
CA GLU A 133 23.53 1.57 -23.46
C GLU A 133 23.31 0.99 -22.06
N VAL A 134 23.89 1.56 -20.99
CA VAL A 134 23.62 1.13 -19.60
C VAL A 134 22.18 1.43 -19.22
N GLY A 135 21.71 2.65 -19.48
CA GLY A 135 20.33 3.02 -19.19
C GLY A 135 19.32 2.24 -20.04
N LYS A 136 19.64 1.91 -21.29
CA LYS A 136 18.84 0.99 -22.11
C LYS A 136 18.70 -0.39 -21.47
N GLN A 137 19.75 -0.96 -20.87
CA GLN A 137 19.65 -2.23 -20.15
C GLN A 137 18.79 -2.11 -18.89
N ILE A 138 18.88 -1.01 -18.15
CA ILE A 138 18.03 -0.75 -16.96
C ILE A 138 16.56 -0.63 -17.39
N THR A 139 16.25 0.13 -18.44
CA THR A 139 14.91 0.24 -19.04
C THR A 139 14.37 -1.13 -19.45
N ALA A 140 15.18 -1.95 -20.12
CA ALA A 140 14.80 -3.29 -20.54
C ALA A 140 14.53 -4.24 -19.35
N ALA A 141 15.38 -4.21 -18.32
CA ALA A 141 15.20 -4.97 -17.09
C ALA A 141 13.94 -4.53 -16.31
N CYS A 142 13.66 -3.23 -16.22
CA CYS A 142 12.44 -2.71 -15.62
C CYS A 142 11.19 -3.15 -16.41
N THR A 143 11.30 -3.27 -17.73
CA THR A 143 10.23 -3.78 -18.59
C THR A 143 9.95 -5.28 -18.33
N LEU A 144 10.97 -6.11 -18.06
CA LEU A 144 10.78 -7.48 -17.59
C LEU A 144 10.15 -7.53 -16.18
N VAL A 145 10.54 -6.62 -15.28
CA VAL A 145 9.92 -6.48 -13.95
C VAL A 145 8.44 -6.05 -14.06
N LEU A 146 8.07 -5.26 -15.06
CA LEU A 146 6.67 -4.92 -15.34
C LEU A 146 5.84 -6.16 -15.73
N VAL A 147 6.39 -7.07 -16.55
CA VAL A 147 5.76 -8.38 -16.82
C VAL A 147 5.58 -9.16 -15.52
N PHE A 148 6.60 -9.18 -14.65
CA PHE A 148 6.50 -9.80 -13.34
C PHE A 148 5.40 -9.18 -12.47
N PHE A 149 5.21 -7.86 -12.45
CA PHE A 149 4.11 -7.23 -11.71
C PHE A 149 2.73 -7.62 -12.25
N CYS A 150 2.57 -7.68 -13.57
CA CYS A 150 1.32 -8.11 -14.19
C CYS A 150 0.93 -9.53 -13.72
N LEU A 151 1.88 -10.48 -13.78
CA LEU A 151 1.65 -11.86 -13.38
C LEU A 151 1.48 -12.04 -11.87
N SER A 152 2.36 -11.42 -11.07
CA SER A 152 2.32 -11.55 -9.61
C SER A 152 1.14 -10.81 -8.98
N GLY A 153 0.78 -9.62 -9.48
CA GLY A 153 -0.39 -8.86 -9.05
C GLY A 153 -1.69 -9.63 -9.29
N LEU A 154 -1.86 -10.21 -10.48
CA LEU A 154 -3.01 -11.07 -10.82
C LEU A 154 -3.11 -12.28 -9.88
N TYR A 155 -2.00 -12.97 -9.62
CA TYR A 155 -1.96 -14.13 -8.73
C TYR A 155 -2.21 -13.79 -7.24
N LEU A 156 -1.70 -12.64 -6.78
CA LEU A 156 -1.89 -12.16 -5.41
C LEU A 156 -3.33 -11.69 -5.16
N ARG A 157 -3.95 -11.01 -6.15
CA ARG A 157 -5.33 -10.55 -6.07
C ARG A 157 -6.37 -11.67 -6.22
N TRP A 158 -6.01 -12.81 -6.81
CA TRP A 158 -6.92 -13.89 -7.20
C TRP A 158 -7.98 -14.24 -6.12
N PRO A 159 -9.25 -13.83 -6.31
CA PRO A 159 -10.29 -13.93 -5.30
C PRO A 159 -10.94 -15.31 -5.32
N ARG A 160 -11.61 -15.69 -4.21
CA ARG A 160 -12.35 -16.96 -4.11
C ARG A 160 -13.51 -17.04 -5.11
N ASN A 161 -14.17 -15.92 -5.39
CA ASN A 161 -15.30 -15.82 -6.33
C ASN A 161 -14.85 -15.21 -7.68
N ALA A 162 -13.87 -15.82 -8.33
CA ALA A 162 -13.22 -15.28 -9.54
C ALA A 162 -14.16 -14.98 -10.73
N LEU A 163 -15.35 -15.59 -10.78
CA LEU A 163 -16.36 -15.37 -11.83
C LEU A 163 -17.16 -14.06 -11.67
N ASN A 164 -17.11 -13.39 -10.51
CA ASN A 164 -17.85 -12.15 -10.30
C ASN A 164 -17.01 -10.93 -10.73
N TRP A 165 -17.32 -10.38 -11.91
CA TRP A 165 -16.61 -9.23 -12.49
C TRP A 165 -16.55 -7.99 -11.59
N ARG A 166 -17.55 -7.78 -10.70
CA ARG A 166 -17.56 -6.64 -9.78
C ARG A 166 -16.38 -6.71 -8.81
N VAL A 167 -16.07 -7.89 -8.28
CA VAL A 167 -14.93 -8.13 -7.36
C VAL A 167 -13.59 -7.71 -7.99
N TRP A 168 -13.49 -7.75 -9.32
CA TRP A 168 -12.31 -7.30 -10.06
C TRP A 168 -12.33 -5.81 -10.40
N LEU A 169 -13.49 -5.25 -10.74
CA LEU A 169 -13.55 -3.93 -11.41
C LEU A 169 -14.16 -2.80 -10.57
N THR A 170 -14.87 -3.05 -9.47
CA THR A 170 -15.45 -1.99 -8.64
C THR A 170 -14.51 -1.54 -7.52
N MET A 171 -14.31 -0.23 -7.40
CA MET A 171 -13.63 0.41 -6.26
C MET A 171 -14.67 0.93 -5.27
N ASP A 172 -14.40 0.76 -3.97
CA ASP A 172 -15.21 1.33 -2.90
C ASP A 172 -14.57 2.60 -2.33
N TRP A 173 -15.17 3.74 -2.66
CA TRP A 173 -14.72 5.08 -2.27
C TRP A 173 -15.05 5.45 -0.81
N ALA A 174 -15.84 4.64 -0.09
CA ALA A 174 -16.14 4.88 1.32
C ALA A 174 -15.04 4.34 2.26
N LYS A 175 -14.22 3.39 1.78
CA LYS A 175 -13.04 2.87 2.51
C LYS A 175 -12.07 4.01 2.83
N LYS A 176 -11.40 3.93 3.99
CA LYS A 176 -10.35 4.88 4.40
C LYS A 176 -9.09 4.15 4.86
N GLY A 177 -7.93 4.79 4.75
CA GLY A 177 -6.65 4.25 5.23
C GLY A 177 -6.17 3.01 4.45
N ARG A 178 -5.85 1.93 5.17
CA ARG A 178 -5.22 0.73 4.59
C ARG A 178 -6.07 0.05 3.52
N SER A 179 -7.35 -0.15 3.81
CA SER A 179 -8.27 -0.86 2.89
C SER A 179 -8.46 -0.09 1.60
N PHE A 180 -8.56 1.24 1.67
CA PHE A 180 -8.62 2.13 0.51
C PHE A 180 -7.38 2.02 -0.38
N ASN A 181 -6.18 2.13 0.19
CA ASN A 181 -4.94 2.00 -0.59
C ASN A 181 -4.78 0.62 -1.23
N TRP A 182 -5.31 -0.44 -0.60
CA TRP A 182 -5.28 -1.81 -1.13
C TRP A 182 -6.30 -2.01 -2.26
N ASP A 183 -7.51 -1.44 -2.13
CA ASP A 183 -8.50 -1.38 -3.22
C ASP A 183 -7.91 -0.62 -4.41
N LEU A 184 -7.39 0.59 -4.17
CA LEU A 184 -6.82 1.47 -5.20
C LEU A 184 -5.69 0.80 -5.97
N HIS A 185 -4.72 0.18 -5.26
CA HIS A 185 -3.62 -0.55 -5.90
C HIS A 185 -4.09 -1.79 -6.68
N SER A 186 -5.07 -2.54 -6.14
CA SER A 186 -5.46 -3.84 -6.72
C SER A 186 -6.50 -3.71 -7.84
N VAL A 187 -7.47 -2.80 -7.72
CA VAL A 187 -8.51 -2.51 -8.72
C VAL A 187 -7.91 -1.90 -9.97
N PHE A 188 -7.18 -0.77 -9.84
CA PHE A 188 -6.51 -0.15 -10.97
C PHE A 188 -5.46 -1.07 -11.59
N GLY A 189 -4.80 -1.92 -10.78
CA GLY A 189 -3.84 -2.91 -11.27
C GLY A 189 -4.46 -3.90 -12.26
N THR A 190 -5.75 -4.23 -12.10
CA THR A 190 -6.50 -5.05 -13.07
C THR A 190 -6.99 -4.23 -14.27
N TRP A 191 -7.37 -2.96 -14.10
CA TRP A 191 -7.69 -2.09 -15.24
C TRP A 191 -6.47 -1.87 -16.15
N CYS A 192 -5.29 -1.67 -15.56
CA CYS A 192 -4.05 -1.42 -16.29
C CYS A 192 -3.37 -2.68 -16.86
N LEU A 193 -3.78 -3.89 -16.43
CA LEU A 193 -3.09 -5.15 -16.71
C LEU A 193 -2.80 -5.40 -18.20
N LEU A 194 -3.80 -5.23 -19.06
CA LEU A 194 -3.65 -5.49 -20.50
C LEU A 194 -2.77 -4.43 -21.18
N PHE A 195 -2.90 -3.16 -20.78
CA PHE A 195 -2.08 -2.07 -21.29
C PHE A 195 -0.61 -2.23 -20.87
N TYR A 196 -0.36 -2.71 -19.65
CA TYR A 196 0.99 -2.92 -19.12
C TYR A 196 1.69 -4.13 -19.76
N LEU A 197 0.94 -5.19 -20.07
CA LEU A 197 1.44 -6.27 -20.92
C LEU A 197 1.74 -5.78 -22.35
N LEU A 198 0.87 -4.93 -22.93
CA LEU A 198 1.09 -4.35 -24.25
C LEU A 198 2.35 -3.45 -24.29
N PHE A 199 2.51 -2.54 -23.32
CA PHE A 199 3.72 -1.73 -23.17
C PHE A 199 4.97 -2.60 -23.02
N ALA A 200 4.89 -3.66 -22.20
CA ALA A 200 6.03 -4.52 -21.96
C ALA A 200 6.47 -5.30 -23.22
N ILE A 201 5.51 -5.89 -23.95
CA ILE A 201 5.80 -6.62 -25.20
C ILE A 201 6.36 -5.68 -26.27
N THR A 202 5.70 -4.54 -26.50
CA THR A 202 6.09 -3.58 -27.55
C THR A 202 7.39 -2.83 -27.21
N GLY A 203 7.68 -2.60 -25.92
CA GLY A 203 8.94 -2.02 -25.44
C GLY A 203 10.11 -2.99 -25.53
N LEU A 204 9.94 -4.25 -25.10
CA LEU A 204 10.99 -5.28 -25.20
C LEU A 204 11.41 -5.55 -26.64
N ASN A 205 10.48 -5.45 -27.60
CA ASN A 205 10.76 -5.54 -29.04
C ASN A 205 11.75 -4.46 -29.54
N TRP A 206 11.87 -3.31 -28.88
CA TRP A 206 12.87 -2.27 -29.20
C TRP A 206 14.11 -2.28 -28.29
N SER A 207 14.03 -2.96 -27.15
CA SER A 207 15.13 -3.06 -26.19
C SER A 207 16.08 -4.20 -26.52
N TYR A 208 15.57 -5.35 -26.99
CA TYR A 208 16.34 -6.57 -27.19
C TYR A 208 16.14 -7.18 -28.59
N ASP A 209 17.23 -7.24 -29.35
CA ASP A 209 17.26 -7.84 -30.69
C ASP A 209 16.80 -9.31 -30.69
N TRP A 210 17.06 -10.07 -29.62
CA TRP A 210 16.59 -11.45 -29.49
C TRP A 210 15.07 -11.56 -29.34
N VAL A 211 14.43 -10.60 -28.65
CA VAL A 211 12.96 -10.51 -28.55
C VAL A 211 12.38 -10.18 -29.93
N SER A 212 12.95 -9.17 -30.59
CA SER A 212 12.51 -8.76 -31.92
C SER A 212 12.65 -9.87 -32.95
N ASN A 213 13.79 -10.56 -32.98
CA ASN A 213 14.02 -11.71 -33.85
C ASN A 213 13.08 -12.89 -33.52
N GLY A 214 12.76 -13.12 -32.25
CA GLY A 214 11.78 -14.12 -31.82
C GLY A 214 10.37 -13.79 -32.30
N LEU A 215 9.91 -12.56 -32.09
CA LEU A 215 8.61 -12.08 -32.53
C LEU A 215 8.47 -12.10 -34.05
N ASN A 216 9.49 -11.66 -34.80
CA ASN A 216 9.50 -11.75 -36.27
C ASN A 216 9.46 -13.19 -36.79
N ARG A 217 10.04 -14.17 -36.08
CA ARG A 217 9.93 -15.60 -36.44
C ARG A 217 8.56 -16.21 -36.13
N LEU A 218 7.85 -15.69 -35.13
CA LEU A 218 6.55 -16.21 -34.67
C LEU A 218 5.36 -15.56 -35.38
N LEU A 219 5.46 -14.28 -35.72
CA LEU A 219 4.35 -13.45 -36.21
C LEU A 219 4.64 -12.79 -37.56
N GLY A 220 5.88 -12.79 -38.04
CA GLY A 220 6.24 -12.18 -39.31
C GLY A 220 5.96 -13.10 -40.50
N ASP A 221 5.67 -12.49 -41.64
CA ASP A 221 5.62 -13.20 -42.92
C ASP A 221 7.04 -13.66 -43.31
N SER A 222 7.15 -14.81 -43.97
CA SER A 222 8.43 -15.46 -44.24
C SER A 222 9.25 -14.76 -45.34
N LEU A 223 10.00 -13.73 -44.93
CA LEU A 223 11.11 -13.05 -45.64
C LEU A 223 10.69 -12.16 -46.84
N PRO A 224 11.45 -11.09 -47.18
CA PRO A 224 12.87 -10.88 -46.91
C PRO A 224 13.19 -10.08 -45.64
N VAL A 225 14.20 -10.59 -44.91
CA VAL A 225 15.10 -9.77 -44.10
C VAL A 225 15.64 -8.67 -45.02
N GLN A 226 15.30 -7.41 -44.70
CA GLN A 226 16.14 -6.29 -45.11
C GLN A 226 17.44 -6.47 -44.35
N ARG A 227 18.39 -7.21 -44.94
CA ARG A 227 19.77 -7.28 -44.45
C ARG A 227 20.19 -5.83 -44.25
N LYS A 228 20.84 -5.51 -43.13
CA LYS A 228 21.79 -4.39 -43.14
C LYS A 228 22.66 -4.66 -44.36
N ALA A 229 22.52 -3.87 -45.41
CA ALA A 229 23.44 -3.93 -46.52
C ALA A 229 24.84 -3.79 -45.90
N PRO A 230 25.79 -4.69 -46.19
CA PRO A 230 27.16 -4.45 -45.80
C PRO A 230 27.50 -3.04 -46.29
N VAL A 231 28.12 -2.23 -45.44
CA VAL A 231 28.74 -0.99 -45.92
C VAL A 231 29.84 -1.45 -46.87
N ALA A 232 29.54 -1.43 -48.16
CA ALA A 232 30.50 -1.78 -49.20
C ALA A 232 31.68 -0.80 -49.05
N PRO A 233 32.93 -1.28 -49.08
CA PRO A 233 34.07 -0.39 -49.08
C PRO A 233 33.97 0.60 -50.25
N SER A 234 34.42 1.82 -50.03
CA SER A 234 34.43 2.89 -51.01
C SER A 234 35.28 2.52 -52.24
N SER A 235 34.63 2.06 -53.32
CA SER A 235 35.24 1.94 -54.64
C SER A 235 34.17 2.04 -55.73
N GLN A 236 34.16 3.17 -56.45
CA GLN A 236 33.35 3.41 -57.64
C GLN A 236 31.83 3.20 -57.47
N SER A 237 31.23 4.03 -56.63
CA SER A 237 29.78 4.28 -56.66
C SER A 237 29.41 4.92 -58.00
N GLU A 238 28.50 4.31 -58.77
CA GLU A 238 27.91 4.99 -59.95
C GLU A 238 27.21 6.28 -59.50
N PRO A 239 27.27 7.36 -60.31
CA PRO A 239 26.56 8.60 -59.99
C PRO A 239 25.07 8.32 -59.87
N LEU A 240 24.45 8.83 -58.80
CA LEU A 240 23.03 8.63 -58.56
C LEU A 240 22.22 9.45 -59.55
N LEU A 241 21.77 8.82 -60.62
CA LEU A 241 20.80 9.37 -61.56
C LEU A 241 19.39 9.19 -60.96
N VAL A 242 18.63 10.28 -60.87
CA VAL A 242 17.27 10.28 -60.31
C VAL A 242 16.31 10.94 -61.28
N ASP A 243 15.40 10.15 -61.86
CA ASP A 243 14.25 10.66 -62.60
C ASP A 243 13.05 10.81 -61.65
N TYR A 244 12.98 11.95 -60.98
CA TYR A 244 11.87 12.26 -60.06
C TYR A 244 10.50 12.28 -60.75
N ALA A 245 10.41 12.48 -62.07
CA ALA A 245 9.14 12.43 -62.79
C ALA A 245 8.68 10.97 -62.97
N ALA A 246 9.57 10.07 -63.40
CA ALA A 246 9.28 8.64 -63.51
C ALA A 246 9.01 7.97 -62.14
N ILE A 247 9.73 8.39 -61.09
CA ILE A 247 9.44 7.99 -59.70
C ILE A 247 8.03 8.43 -59.30
N TRP A 248 7.66 9.70 -59.57
CA TRP A 248 6.37 10.22 -59.18
C TRP A 248 5.20 9.60 -59.95
N ASP A 249 5.34 9.38 -61.26
CA ASP A 249 4.35 8.64 -62.06
C ASP A 249 4.12 7.23 -61.50
N SER A 250 5.20 6.51 -61.17
CA SER A 250 5.11 5.19 -60.56
C SER A 250 4.44 5.20 -59.18
N VAL A 251 4.68 6.24 -58.35
CA VAL A 251 3.98 6.44 -57.08
C VAL A 251 2.50 6.72 -57.30
N GLN A 252 2.14 7.66 -58.18
CA GLN A 252 0.75 8.01 -58.50
C GLN A 252 -0.02 6.82 -59.10
N LYS A 253 0.61 6.05 -59.99
CA LYS A 253 0.03 4.83 -60.59
C LYS A 253 -0.19 3.71 -59.58
N THR A 254 0.63 3.62 -58.53
CA THR A 254 0.56 2.55 -57.52
C THR A 254 -0.36 2.89 -56.34
N ALA A 255 -0.33 4.14 -55.88
CA ALA A 255 -1.10 4.64 -54.73
C ALA A 255 -2.44 5.28 -55.13
N GLY A 256 -2.57 5.78 -56.37
CA GLY A 256 -3.79 6.40 -56.88
C GLY A 256 -4.11 7.78 -56.26
N PRO A 257 -5.34 8.28 -56.47
CA PRO A 257 -5.80 9.57 -55.92
C PRO A 257 -5.98 9.54 -54.39
N GLU A 258 -5.85 8.37 -53.77
CA GLU A 258 -5.94 8.18 -52.32
C GLU A 258 -4.61 8.36 -51.59
N LEU A 259 -3.52 8.71 -52.30
CA LEU A 259 -2.26 9.10 -51.68
C LEU A 259 -2.45 10.29 -50.73
N ARG A 260 -2.24 10.05 -49.43
CA ARG A 260 -2.25 11.08 -48.39
C ARG A 260 -0.85 11.57 -48.06
N ALA A 261 0.12 10.68 -47.86
CA ALA A 261 1.47 11.11 -47.48
C ALA A 261 2.52 10.17 -48.05
N TYR A 262 3.70 10.70 -48.35
CA TYR A 262 4.83 9.90 -48.82
C TYR A 262 6.15 10.29 -48.14
N ASN A 263 7.05 9.32 -48.06
CA ASN A 263 8.42 9.44 -47.60
C ASN A 263 9.32 8.78 -48.66
N LEU A 264 9.84 9.58 -49.59
CA LEU A 264 10.80 9.15 -50.60
C LEU A 264 12.19 9.10 -49.96
N ARG A 265 12.85 7.94 -50.04
CA ARG A 265 14.24 7.73 -49.62
C ARG A 265 15.08 7.33 -50.82
N LEU A 266 16.08 8.16 -51.11
CA LEU A 266 17.06 7.87 -52.14
C LEU A 266 18.20 7.00 -51.56
N PRO A 267 18.83 6.15 -52.37
CA PRO A 267 20.02 5.41 -51.96
C PRO A 267 21.23 6.34 -51.84
N ALA A 268 22.32 5.84 -51.24
CA ALA A 268 23.58 6.60 -51.15
C ALA A 268 24.40 6.60 -52.46
N SER A 269 24.03 5.78 -53.45
CA SER A 269 24.74 5.61 -54.72
C SER A 269 23.81 5.12 -55.83
N GLY A 270 24.21 5.29 -57.09
CA GLY A 270 23.59 4.59 -58.22
C GLY A 270 23.63 3.07 -58.08
N GLY A 271 22.80 2.38 -58.87
CA GLY A 271 22.65 0.92 -58.87
C GLY A 271 21.91 0.31 -57.67
N GLN A 272 21.48 1.12 -56.69
CA GLN A 272 20.64 0.69 -55.58
C GLN A 272 19.20 1.20 -55.74
N PRO A 273 18.18 0.46 -55.30
CA PRO A 273 16.79 0.91 -55.42
C PRO A 273 16.45 1.99 -54.38
N ALA A 274 15.65 2.97 -54.81
CA ALA A 274 14.98 3.89 -53.92
C ALA A 274 13.76 3.23 -53.25
N THR A 275 13.38 3.72 -52.07
CA THR A 275 12.20 3.23 -51.33
C THR A 275 11.26 4.38 -51.04
N VAL A 276 9.99 4.26 -51.44
CA VAL A 276 8.91 5.19 -51.09
C VAL A 276 8.00 4.52 -50.07
N PHE A 277 7.97 5.02 -48.85
CA PHE A 277 6.92 4.66 -47.88
C PHE A 277 5.74 5.61 -48.04
N TYR A 278 4.51 5.10 -48.03
CA TYR A 278 3.32 5.95 -48.24
C TYR A 278 2.11 5.53 -47.39
N LEU A 279 1.27 6.51 -47.10
CA LEU A 279 -0.05 6.36 -46.49
C LEU A 279 -1.13 6.73 -47.51
N LEU A 280 -2.22 5.98 -47.47
CA LEU A 280 -3.46 6.30 -48.16
C LEU A 280 -4.43 7.01 -47.19
N LYS A 281 -5.44 7.72 -47.72
CA LYS A 281 -6.45 8.42 -46.88
C LYS A 281 -7.24 7.47 -45.97
N ASP A 282 -7.43 6.23 -46.39
CA ASP A 282 -8.12 5.15 -45.67
C ASP A 282 -7.19 4.31 -44.76
N SER A 283 -5.90 4.66 -44.67
CA SER A 283 -4.93 3.89 -43.87
C SER A 283 -5.29 3.90 -42.38
N PRO A 284 -5.36 2.74 -41.71
CA PRO A 284 -6.02 2.60 -40.41
C PRO A 284 -5.37 3.36 -39.26
N HIS A 285 -4.09 3.70 -39.35
CA HIS A 285 -3.38 4.53 -38.39
C HIS A 285 -2.10 5.16 -39.01
N PRO A 286 -1.48 6.20 -38.39
CA PRO A 286 -0.35 6.94 -38.96
C PRO A 286 0.97 6.16 -39.17
N ARG A 287 0.98 4.85 -38.91
CA ARG A 287 2.15 3.97 -39.11
C ARG A 287 1.82 2.74 -39.99
N ALA A 288 0.64 2.69 -40.59
CA ALA A 288 0.22 1.65 -41.54
C ALA A 288 0.89 1.86 -42.91
N LEU A 289 2.22 1.98 -42.92
CA LEU A 289 3.00 2.36 -44.09
C LEU A 289 3.01 1.24 -45.13
N ASN A 290 2.51 1.56 -46.31
CA ASN A 290 2.78 0.81 -47.53
C ASN A 290 4.21 1.17 -48.01
N SER A 291 4.83 0.32 -48.83
CA SER A 291 6.15 0.59 -49.42
C SER A 291 6.25 0.19 -50.88
N ILE A 292 6.86 1.06 -51.69
CA ILE A 292 7.28 0.80 -53.07
C ILE A 292 8.81 0.78 -53.10
N THR A 293 9.40 -0.24 -53.70
CA THR A 293 10.82 -0.31 -54.03
C THR A 293 10.95 -0.16 -55.54
N LEU A 294 11.76 0.79 -56.01
CA LEU A 294 11.89 1.11 -57.43
C LEU A 294 13.32 1.54 -57.80
N ASP A 295 13.66 1.47 -59.07
CA ASP A 295 14.90 2.02 -59.62
C ASP A 295 14.80 3.56 -59.71
N PRO A 296 15.70 4.34 -59.06
CA PRO A 296 15.65 5.79 -59.10
C PRO A 296 15.90 6.39 -60.50
N ALA A 297 16.58 5.69 -61.40
CA ALA A 297 17.00 6.24 -62.69
C ALA A 297 15.89 6.23 -63.76
N ASN A 298 14.86 5.38 -63.59
CA ASN A 298 13.79 5.18 -64.57
C ASN A 298 12.40 4.93 -63.95
N GLY A 299 12.28 4.94 -62.61
CA GLY A 299 11.03 4.72 -61.89
C GLY A 299 10.54 3.26 -61.84
N GLN A 300 11.23 2.30 -62.45
CA GLN A 300 10.73 0.93 -62.57
C GLN A 300 10.53 0.26 -61.21
N VAL A 301 9.28 -0.10 -60.91
CA VAL A 301 8.90 -0.73 -59.64
C VAL A 301 9.37 -2.19 -59.61
N SER A 302 10.20 -2.52 -58.62
CA SER A 302 10.71 -3.87 -58.36
C SER A 302 9.90 -4.63 -57.31
N SER A 303 9.28 -3.93 -56.35
CA SER A 303 8.32 -4.53 -55.42
C SER A 303 7.35 -3.50 -54.83
N VAL A 304 6.13 -3.97 -54.53
CA VAL A 304 5.13 -3.25 -53.75
C VAL A 304 4.74 -4.13 -52.57
N SER A 305 4.67 -3.55 -51.38
CA SER A 305 4.10 -4.20 -50.19
C SER A 305 3.06 -3.26 -49.60
N ARG A 306 1.78 -3.67 -49.64
CA ARG A 306 0.72 -2.93 -48.95
C ARG A 306 0.55 -3.46 -47.53
N TYR A 307 0.19 -2.57 -46.61
CA TYR A 307 -0.05 -2.91 -45.21
C TYR A 307 -1.20 -3.92 -45.07
N ALA A 308 -2.30 -3.69 -45.79
CA ALA A 308 -3.51 -4.54 -45.75
C ALA A 308 -3.30 -5.95 -46.33
N GLU A 309 -2.28 -6.16 -47.16
CA GLU A 309 -1.96 -7.46 -47.79
C GLU A 309 -1.10 -8.37 -46.90
N ARG A 310 -0.53 -7.84 -45.80
CA ARG A 310 0.30 -8.59 -44.84
C ARG A 310 -0.56 -9.44 -43.91
N SER A 311 0.00 -10.52 -43.36
CA SER A 311 -0.69 -11.25 -42.30
C SER A 311 -0.94 -10.37 -41.07
N PHE A 312 -1.94 -10.72 -40.26
CA PHE A 312 -2.27 -9.99 -39.05
C PHE A 312 -1.08 -9.87 -38.07
N GLY A 313 -0.23 -10.91 -37.97
CA GLY A 313 0.99 -10.85 -37.18
C GLY A 313 2.00 -9.83 -37.71
N ALA A 314 2.24 -9.82 -39.02
CA ALA A 314 3.16 -8.88 -39.67
C ALA A 314 2.62 -7.43 -39.64
N GLN A 315 1.29 -7.25 -39.70
CA GLN A 315 0.63 -5.97 -39.44
C GLN A 315 0.88 -5.47 -38.02
N LEU A 316 0.70 -6.31 -36.98
CA LEU A 316 0.99 -5.92 -35.59
C LEU A 316 2.47 -5.54 -35.38
N LEU A 317 3.41 -6.29 -35.99
CA LEU A 317 4.84 -5.99 -35.91
C LEU A 317 5.21 -4.66 -36.57
N ALA A 318 4.69 -4.39 -37.78
CA ALA A 318 4.86 -3.10 -38.45
C ALA A 318 4.26 -1.94 -37.63
N SER A 319 3.20 -2.24 -36.87
CA SER A 319 2.44 -1.30 -36.06
C SER A 319 2.94 -1.14 -34.62
N ASN A 320 4.08 -1.72 -34.24
CA ASN A 320 4.60 -1.69 -32.86
C ASN A 320 4.61 -0.29 -32.23
N TYR A 321 4.99 0.75 -32.99
CA TYR A 321 4.94 2.14 -32.52
C TYR A 321 3.51 2.61 -32.23
N ALA A 322 2.58 2.37 -33.17
CA ALA A 322 1.20 2.80 -33.04
C ALA A 322 0.47 2.03 -31.92
N LEU A 323 0.85 0.78 -31.68
CA LEU A 323 0.38 -0.02 -30.55
C LEU A 323 0.94 0.50 -29.21
N HIS A 324 2.25 0.79 -29.14
CA HIS A 324 2.89 1.29 -27.92
C HIS A 324 2.35 2.66 -27.48
N VAL A 325 2.13 3.56 -28.44
CA VAL A 325 1.61 4.93 -28.20
C VAL A 325 0.07 4.97 -28.16
N GLY A 326 -0.61 3.91 -28.61
CA GLY A 326 -2.07 3.81 -28.67
C GLY A 326 -2.74 4.40 -29.92
N SER A 327 -1.98 5.08 -30.79
CA SER A 327 -2.51 5.65 -32.04
C SER A 327 -3.01 4.62 -33.06
N TYR A 328 -2.75 3.33 -32.84
CA TYR A 328 -3.37 2.22 -33.59
C TYR A 328 -4.90 2.21 -33.47
N PHE A 329 -5.45 2.64 -32.33
CA PHE A 329 -6.90 2.79 -32.11
C PHE A 329 -7.33 4.26 -32.15
N GLY A 330 -6.63 5.08 -32.95
CA GLY A 330 -6.88 6.51 -33.09
C GLY A 330 -6.65 7.31 -31.81
N LEU A 331 -7.27 8.50 -31.73
CA LEU A 331 -7.10 9.44 -30.61
C LEU A 331 -7.60 8.86 -29.28
N VAL A 332 -8.73 8.14 -29.29
CA VAL A 332 -9.28 7.50 -28.07
C VAL A 332 -8.32 6.46 -27.52
N GLY A 333 -7.72 5.62 -28.38
CA GLY A 333 -6.68 4.68 -27.97
C GLY A 333 -5.46 5.35 -27.35
N ARG A 334 -4.97 6.41 -27.98
CA ARG A 334 -3.84 7.22 -27.50
C ARG A 334 -4.12 7.83 -26.13
N LEU A 335 -5.31 8.38 -25.91
CA LEU A 335 -5.74 8.92 -24.62
C LEU A 335 -5.82 7.83 -23.53
N ILE A 336 -6.37 6.66 -23.84
CA ILE A 336 -6.45 5.53 -22.90
C ILE A 336 -5.05 5.02 -22.53
N MET A 337 -4.16 4.86 -23.50
CA MET A 337 -2.77 4.45 -23.26
C MET A 337 -2.02 5.49 -22.45
N THR A 338 -2.20 6.78 -22.73
CA THR A 338 -1.63 7.88 -21.93
C THR A 338 -2.11 7.81 -20.48
N ALA A 339 -3.42 7.65 -20.26
CA ALA A 339 -3.99 7.51 -18.92
C ALA A 339 -3.43 6.29 -18.17
N ALA A 340 -3.32 5.13 -18.84
CA ALA A 340 -2.71 3.93 -18.25
C ALA A 340 -1.22 4.16 -17.89
N SER A 341 -0.47 4.82 -18.77
CA SER A 341 0.94 5.18 -18.55
C SER A 341 1.11 6.08 -17.31
N LEU A 342 0.20 7.05 -17.12
CA LEU A 342 0.15 7.93 -15.95
C LEU A 342 -0.32 7.25 -14.65
N MET A 343 -0.81 6.00 -14.68
CA MET A 343 -1.09 5.22 -13.47
C MET A 343 0.17 4.58 -12.86
N MET A 344 1.32 4.55 -13.54
CA MET A 344 2.58 4.03 -12.96
C MET A 344 2.96 4.72 -11.62
N PRO A 345 2.93 6.07 -11.51
CA PRO A 345 3.10 6.76 -10.23
C PRO A 345 2.13 6.29 -9.13
N LEU A 346 0.86 6.02 -9.46
CA LEU A 346 -0.15 5.59 -8.50
C LEU A 346 0.22 4.25 -7.86
N PHE A 347 0.70 3.28 -8.63
CA PHE A 347 1.11 1.97 -8.12
C PHE A 347 2.32 2.07 -7.20
N PHE A 348 3.28 2.92 -7.54
CA PHE A 348 4.45 3.18 -6.68
C PHE A 348 4.04 3.77 -5.32
N ILE A 349 3.21 4.82 -5.31
CA ILE A 349 2.73 5.49 -4.08
C ILE A 349 1.88 4.54 -3.22
N THR A 350 0.90 3.85 -3.81
CA THR A 350 -0.01 2.97 -3.06
C THR A 350 0.68 1.71 -2.53
N GLY A 351 1.63 1.14 -3.28
CA GLY A 351 2.49 0.05 -2.83
C GLY A 351 3.36 0.46 -1.63
N TRP A 352 3.83 1.72 -1.61
CA TRP A 352 4.59 2.29 -0.49
C TRP A 352 3.72 2.49 0.77
N LEU A 353 2.52 3.06 0.64
CA LEU A 353 1.62 3.32 1.77
C LEU A 353 1.19 2.06 2.52
N LEU A 354 0.90 0.96 1.79
CA LEU A 354 0.48 -0.32 2.37
C LEU A 354 1.56 -1.03 3.20
N TYR A 355 2.82 -0.69 2.93
CA TYR A 355 3.97 -1.18 3.68
C TYR A 355 4.10 -0.49 5.06
N LEU A 356 3.66 0.77 5.19
CA LEU A 356 3.81 1.59 6.40
C LEU A 356 2.73 1.30 7.46
N ASP A 357 1.45 1.30 7.09
CA ASP A 357 0.33 0.97 8.01
C ASP A 357 0.47 -0.43 8.65
N ARG A 358 1.20 -1.32 7.97
CA ARG A 358 1.61 -2.67 8.40
C ARG A 358 2.42 -2.68 9.71
N ARG A 359 2.68 -1.50 10.28
CA ARG A 359 3.58 -1.28 11.42
C ARG A 359 2.97 -0.54 12.64
N ARG A 360 1.64 -0.50 12.87
CA ARG A 360 1.03 0.39 13.90
C ARG A 360 0.22 -0.16 15.12
N LYS A 361 -0.51 -1.30 15.09
CA LYS A 361 -1.18 -2.02 16.24
C LYS A 361 -0.50 -3.14 17.17
N GLN A 362 0.78 -3.63 17.11
CA GLN A 362 1.44 -4.62 18.04
C GLN A 362 1.89 -3.81 19.26
N ARG A 363 0.94 -3.12 19.85
CA ARG A 363 1.19 -2.01 20.74
C ARG A 363 0.01 -1.62 21.60
N ALA A 364 -1.01 -2.46 21.56
CA ALA A 364 -2.37 -2.03 21.71
C ALA A 364 -3.25 -3.13 22.27
N VAL A 365 -2.70 -4.32 22.45
CA VAL A 365 -3.46 -5.41 23.02
C VAL A 365 -3.47 -5.28 24.53
N ARG A 366 -2.35 -4.87 25.26
CA ARG A 366 -1.49 -5.39 26.42
C ARG A 366 -1.63 -5.15 28.02
N SER A 367 -2.56 -4.38 28.66
CA SER A 367 -2.73 -4.03 30.15
C SER A 367 -3.78 -4.52 31.25
N ALA A 368 -4.59 -5.58 31.15
CA ALA A 368 -5.90 -5.85 31.82
C ALA A 368 -5.92 -6.98 32.81
N ARG A 369 -4.84 -7.69 33.09
CA ARG A 369 -4.98 -8.87 33.96
C ARG A 369 -4.91 -8.57 35.46
N GLY A 370 -4.76 -7.29 35.87
CA GLY A 370 -4.36 -6.92 37.23
C GLY A 370 -5.35 -6.99 38.40
N GLU A 371 -6.50 -6.31 38.35
CA GLU A 371 -7.21 -5.89 39.59
C GLU A 371 -8.24 -6.87 40.18
N VAL A 372 -8.27 -8.17 39.81
CA VAL A 372 -9.36 -9.06 40.28
C VAL A 372 -8.88 -10.41 40.81
N GLN A 373 -9.08 -10.61 42.11
CA GLN A 373 -8.88 -11.88 42.83
C GLN A 373 -10.19 -12.66 42.95
N SER A 374 -10.09 -13.98 42.93
CA SER A 374 -11.21 -14.91 43.04
C SER A 374 -11.10 -15.78 44.29
N GLU A 375 -11.91 -15.48 45.32
CA GLU A 375 -12.21 -16.45 46.37
C GLU A 375 -13.38 -17.37 45.96
N TRP A 376 -13.46 -18.54 46.58
CA TRP A 376 -14.15 -19.72 46.05
C TRP A 376 -15.56 -19.90 46.62
N ALA A 377 -16.50 -20.38 45.78
CA ALA A 377 -17.58 -21.27 46.20
C ALA A 377 -18.13 -22.06 44.99
N ASP A 378 -18.00 -23.39 45.02
CA ASP A 378 -18.50 -24.29 43.97
C ASP A 378 -19.97 -24.69 44.24
N ASP A 379 -20.84 -23.67 44.33
CA ASP A 379 -22.26 -23.85 44.61
C ASP A 379 -23.07 -23.81 43.31
N ALA A 380 -23.94 -24.81 43.10
CA ALA A 380 -24.85 -24.89 41.95
C ALA A 380 -25.91 -23.76 41.94
N ALA A 381 -26.02 -22.99 43.02
CA ALA A 381 -26.78 -21.74 43.08
C ALA A 381 -26.04 -20.51 42.51
N SER A 382 -24.75 -20.61 42.17
CA SER A 382 -23.95 -19.49 41.66
C SER A 382 -24.35 -19.05 40.24
N TRP A 383 -24.35 -17.73 40.00
CA TRP A 383 -24.53 -17.18 38.64
C TRP A 383 -23.24 -17.34 37.83
N LEU A 384 -23.35 -17.87 36.62
CA LEU A 384 -22.24 -17.94 35.68
C LEU A 384 -22.04 -16.58 35.00
N ILE A 385 -20.81 -16.05 34.95
CA ILE A 385 -20.48 -14.87 34.14
C ILE A 385 -19.44 -15.28 33.09
N GLY A 386 -19.89 -15.48 31.86
CA GLY A 386 -19.03 -15.82 30.72
C GLY A 386 -18.57 -14.56 29.99
N PHE A 387 -17.26 -14.40 29.76
CA PHE A 387 -16.76 -13.23 29.02
C PHE A 387 -15.85 -13.56 27.84
N ALA A 388 -15.93 -12.75 26.78
CA ALA A 388 -15.08 -12.85 25.60
C ALA A 388 -14.50 -11.47 25.28
N SER A 389 -13.17 -11.33 25.39
CA SER A 389 -12.52 -10.03 25.22
C SER A 389 -11.27 -10.13 24.37
N GLN A 390 -11.21 -9.38 23.27
CA GLN A 390 -9.96 -9.20 22.52
C GLN A 390 -9.07 -8.14 23.18
N SER A 391 -9.69 -7.06 23.67
CA SER A 391 -9.00 -5.92 24.26
C SER A 391 -8.86 -6.00 25.77
N GLY A 392 -9.72 -6.72 26.50
CA GLY A 392 -9.79 -6.72 27.96
C GLY A 392 -10.97 -5.92 28.53
N PHE A 393 -11.61 -5.05 27.74
CA PHE A 393 -12.73 -4.21 28.22
C PHE A 393 -13.97 -5.04 28.60
N ALA A 394 -14.32 -6.05 27.80
CA ALA A 394 -15.41 -6.99 28.13
C ALA A 394 -15.14 -7.81 29.40
N GLU A 395 -13.86 -8.04 29.74
CA GLU A 395 -13.46 -8.72 30.99
C GLU A 395 -13.60 -7.79 32.20
N GLN A 396 -13.20 -6.52 32.08
CA GLN A 396 -13.43 -5.51 33.11
C GLN A 396 -14.93 -5.37 33.43
N LEU A 397 -15.78 -5.27 32.40
CA LEU A 397 -17.23 -5.17 32.56
C LEU A 397 -17.84 -6.46 33.16
N ALA A 398 -17.31 -7.64 32.83
CA ALA A 398 -17.74 -8.90 33.44
C ALA A 398 -17.44 -8.94 34.95
N TRP A 399 -16.27 -8.45 35.36
CA TRP A 399 -15.90 -8.35 36.78
C TRP A 399 -16.65 -7.23 37.53
N GLN A 400 -17.00 -6.13 36.87
CA GLN A 400 -17.91 -5.13 37.43
C GLN A 400 -19.33 -5.68 37.64
N ALA A 401 -19.83 -6.49 36.69
CA ALA A 401 -21.08 -7.24 36.86
C ALA A 401 -21.00 -8.23 38.05
N ALA A 402 -19.88 -8.94 38.18
CA ALA A 402 -19.62 -9.86 39.29
C ALA A 402 -19.70 -9.14 40.65
N GLY A 403 -19.00 -8.01 40.80
CA GLY A 403 -19.01 -7.22 42.03
C GLY A 403 -20.39 -6.67 42.39
N GLN A 404 -21.18 -6.21 41.41
CA GLN A 404 -22.55 -5.74 41.65
C GLN A 404 -23.48 -6.85 42.16
N LEU A 405 -23.38 -8.05 41.58
CA LEU A 405 -24.14 -9.22 42.02
C LEU A 405 -23.69 -9.65 43.44
N GLN A 406 -22.38 -9.75 43.70
CA GLN A 406 -21.84 -10.13 45.01
C GLN A 406 -22.23 -9.14 46.12
N ALA A 407 -22.19 -7.84 45.84
CA ALA A 407 -22.66 -6.79 46.76
C ALA A 407 -24.16 -6.93 47.11
N SER A 408 -24.92 -7.67 46.31
CA SER A 408 -26.33 -7.98 46.51
C SER A 408 -26.56 -9.35 47.16
N GLY A 409 -25.50 -9.99 47.68
CA GLY A 409 -25.56 -11.33 48.29
C GLY A 409 -25.64 -12.49 47.29
N VAL A 410 -25.40 -12.25 46.00
CA VAL A 410 -25.46 -13.28 44.95
C VAL A 410 -24.07 -13.87 44.70
N SER A 411 -23.93 -15.17 44.94
CA SER A 411 -22.72 -15.93 44.56
C SER A 411 -22.54 -15.93 43.04
N VAL A 412 -21.33 -15.63 42.56
CA VAL A 412 -21.00 -15.57 41.12
C VAL A 412 -19.73 -16.34 40.80
N ARG A 413 -19.63 -16.80 39.56
CA ARG A 413 -18.51 -17.58 39.04
C ARG A 413 -18.14 -17.07 37.65
N VAL A 414 -17.03 -16.32 37.57
CA VAL A 414 -16.60 -15.66 36.34
C VAL A 414 -15.63 -16.58 35.56
N LYS A 415 -15.92 -16.82 34.28
CA LYS A 415 -15.11 -17.66 33.38
C LYS A 415 -14.92 -16.99 32.02
N ARG A 416 -13.77 -17.23 31.37
CA ARG A 416 -13.61 -16.90 29.94
C ARG A 416 -14.52 -17.81 29.12
N LEU A 417 -15.11 -17.29 28.05
CA LEU A 417 -16.02 -18.05 27.21
C LEU A 417 -15.37 -19.32 26.63
N GLY A 418 -14.09 -19.24 26.26
CA GLY A 418 -13.28 -20.38 25.80
C GLY A 418 -13.03 -21.48 26.83
N ASP A 419 -13.21 -21.20 28.13
CA ASP A 419 -13.02 -22.14 29.24
C ASP A 419 -14.35 -22.79 29.70
N LEU A 420 -15.48 -22.38 29.12
CA LEU A 420 -16.79 -22.96 29.44
C LEU A 420 -16.93 -24.38 28.88
N THR A 421 -17.60 -25.25 29.62
CA THR A 421 -17.93 -26.64 29.23
C THR A 421 -19.43 -26.85 29.10
N GLU A 422 -19.87 -27.99 28.55
CA GLU A 422 -21.30 -28.37 28.53
C GLU A 422 -21.89 -28.46 29.95
N GLU A 423 -21.08 -28.88 30.92
CA GLU A 423 -21.44 -28.99 32.33
C GLU A 423 -21.67 -27.61 32.99
N ASP A 424 -20.89 -26.60 32.63
CA ASP A 424 -21.12 -25.22 33.08
C ASP A 424 -22.51 -24.71 32.71
N PHE A 425 -23.02 -25.09 31.53
CA PHE A 425 -24.37 -24.73 31.09
C PHE A 425 -25.47 -25.57 31.72
N SER A 426 -25.23 -26.86 31.97
CA SER A 426 -26.24 -27.75 32.54
C SER A 426 -26.48 -27.50 34.03
N GLN A 427 -25.43 -27.11 34.77
CA GLN A 427 -25.54 -26.80 36.21
C GLN A 427 -26.07 -25.38 36.49
N SER A 428 -25.82 -24.42 35.59
CA SER A 428 -26.19 -23.01 35.82
C SER A 428 -27.66 -22.74 35.56
N ARG A 429 -28.37 -22.17 36.53
CA ARG A 429 -29.74 -21.64 36.34
C ARG A 429 -29.77 -20.19 35.86
N LYS A 430 -28.73 -19.41 36.15
CA LYS A 430 -28.63 -18.00 35.75
C LYS A 430 -27.25 -17.68 35.18
N ALA A 431 -27.20 -16.94 34.09
CA ALA A 431 -25.93 -16.51 33.47
C ALA A 431 -25.93 -15.09 32.90
N LEU A 432 -24.76 -14.44 32.93
CA LEU A 432 -24.47 -13.20 32.20
C LEU A 432 -23.38 -13.47 31.17
N PHE A 433 -23.52 -12.92 29.96
CA PHE A 433 -22.51 -13.01 28.92
C PHE A 433 -22.04 -11.62 28.50
N VAL A 434 -20.77 -11.30 28.75
CA VAL A 434 -20.17 -10.01 28.40
C VAL A 434 -19.15 -10.21 27.29
N VAL A 435 -19.54 -9.91 26.05
CA VAL A 435 -18.80 -10.37 24.87
C VAL A 435 -18.52 -9.24 23.88
N SER A 436 -17.24 -9.05 23.54
CA SER A 436 -16.82 -8.19 22.43
C SER A 436 -16.90 -8.92 21.10
N THR A 437 -17.20 -8.18 20.04
CA THR A 437 -17.12 -8.63 18.65
C THR A 437 -15.79 -8.18 18.03
N PHE A 438 -15.18 -8.99 17.16
CA PHE A 438 -13.91 -8.65 16.50
C PHE A 438 -13.99 -8.73 14.98
N GLY A 439 -13.37 -7.77 14.28
CA GLY A 439 -13.34 -7.72 12.82
C GLY A 439 -14.75 -7.64 12.21
N GLU A 440 -15.01 -8.49 11.21
CA GLU A 440 -16.28 -8.56 10.48
C GLU A 440 -17.37 -9.37 11.23
N GLY A 441 -17.50 -9.19 12.55
CA GLY A 441 -18.49 -9.92 13.36
C GLY A 441 -18.00 -11.21 14.01
N GLU A 442 -16.71 -11.51 14.00
CA GLU A 442 -16.13 -12.77 14.55
C GLU A 442 -16.03 -12.77 16.08
N ALA A 443 -15.90 -13.97 16.66
CA ALA A 443 -15.52 -14.13 18.06
C ALA A 443 -14.08 -13.66 18.32
N PRO A 444 -13.79 -13.06 19.50
CA PRO A 444 -12.42 -12.83 19.96
C PRO A 444 -11.58 -14.11 19.99
N ASP A 445 -10.25 -14.00 19.90
CA ASP A 445 -9.33 -15.15 19.93
C ASP A 445 -9.60 -16.07 21.13
N SER A 446 -9.91 -15.50 22.30
CA SER A 446 -10.23 -16.22 23.54
C SER A 446 -11.56 -16.98 23.53
N ALA A 447 -12.40 -16.79 22.51
CA ALA A 447 -13.72 -17.39 22.37
C ALA A 447 -13.87 -18.23 21.09
N ARG A 448 -12.90 -18.20 20.16
CA ARG A 448 -12.90 -19.07 18.97
C ARG A 448 -12.93 -20.57 19.32
N GLY A 449 -12.29 -20.96 20.42
CA GLY A 449 -12.37 -22.34 20.94
C GLY A 449 -13.80 -22.74 21.32
N PHE A 450 -14.54 -21.83 21.98
CA PHE A 450 -15.95 -21.99 22.33
C PHE A 450 -16.86 -22.00 21.09
N GLU A 451 -16.65 -21.06 20.16
CA GLU A 451 -17.40 -20.99 18.90
C GLU A 451 -17.26 -22.28 18.07
N ARG A 452 -16.09 -22.93 18.11
CA ARG A 452 -15.84 -24.22 17.45
C ARG A 452 -16.38 -25.44 18.21
N LYS A 453 -16.27 -25.46 19.54
CA LYS A 453 -16.58 -26.66 20.36
C LYS A 453 -18.06 -26.75 20.75
N LEU A 454 -18.64 -25.60 21.15
CA LEU A 454 -19.94 -25.48 21.83
C LEU A 454 -21.00 -24.75 21.02
N LEU A 455 -20.66 -23.62 20.38
CA LEU A 455 -21.67 -22.85 19.64
C LEU A 455 -22.22 -23.69 18.48
N GLY A 456 -23.55 -23.80 18.40
CA GLY A 456 -24.24 -24.68 17.45
C GLY A 456 -24.49 -26.12 17.94
N ARG A 457 -23.86 -26.60 19.03
CA ARG A 457 -24.17 -27.93 19.61
C ARG A 457 -25.63 -28.03 20.08
N PRO A 458 -26.24 -29.23 20.04
CA PRO A 458 -27.62 -29.47 20.49
C PRO A 458 -27.69 -29.68 22.01
N LEU A 459 -27.41 -28.64 22.79
CA LEU A 459 -27.67 -28.62 24.24
C LEU A 459 -29.12 -28.23 24.53
N GLU A 460 -29.71 -28.75 25.61
CA GLU A 460 -30.98 -28.27 26.14
C GLU A 460 -30.74 -27.29 27.30
N LEU A 461 -31.14 -26.03 27.12
CA LEU A 461 -30.91 -24.93 28.08
C LEU A 461 -32.21 -24.41 28.71
N LYS A 462 -33.27 -25.24 28.74
CA LYS A 462 -34.65 -24.87 29.17
C LYS A 462 -34.76 -24.27 30.59
N GLN A 463 -33.74 -24.46 31.43
CA GLN A 463 -33.66 -24.00 32.82
C GLN A 463 -32.71 -22.81 33.03
N LEU A 464 -32.09 -22.30 31.97
CA LEU A 464 -31.13 -21.19 32.01
C LEU A 464 -31.82 -19.86 31.72
N ASP A 465 -31.91 -18.98 32.71
CA ASP A 465 -32.22 -17.56 32.50
C ASP A 465 -30.91 -16.79 32.24
N TYR A 466 -30.83 -15.98 31.17
CA TYR A 466 -29.57 -15.30 30.81
C TYR A 466 -29.73 -13.87 30.27
N ALA A 467 -28.67 -13.06 30.38
CA ALA A 467 -28.57 -11.75 29.72
C ALA A 467 -27.24 -11.59 28.98
N VAL A 468 -27.21 -10.73 27.96
CA VAL A 468 -26.03 -10.50 27.10
C VAL A 468 -25.71 -9.01 27.03
N LEU A 469 -24.47 -8.64 27.41
CA LEU A 469 -23.87 -7.34 27.15
C LEU A 469 -22.99 -7.47 25.91
N ALA A 470 -23.46 -6.88 24.82
CA ALA A 470 -22.88 -6.99 23.49
C ALA A 470 -22.01 -5.76 23.21
N LEU A 471 -20.70 -5.96 23.09
CA LEU A 471 -19.73 -4.88 22.86
C LEU A 471 -19.30 -4.86 21.39
N GLY A 472 -19.52 -3.73 20.73
CA GLY A 472 -19.21 -3.52 19.31
C GLY A 472 -18.90 -2.06 18.97
N ASP A 473 -18.77 -1.80 17.68
CA ASP A 473 -18.59 -0.44 17.13
C ASP A 473 -19.40 -0.38 15.81
N ARG A 474 -20.30 0.59 15.70
CA ARG A 474 -21.22 0.74 14.54
C ARG A 474 -20.52 1.11 13.23
N GLN A 475 -19.23 1.44 13.26
CA GLN A 475 -18.41 1.62 12.06
C GLN A 475 -18.10 0.30 11.35
N TYR A 476 -18.36 -0.86 11.98
CA TYR A 476 -18.18 -2.19 11.39
C TYR A 476 -19.50 -2.76 10.85
N PRO A 477 -19.50 -3.48 9.70
CA PRO A 477 -20.75 -3.97 9.07
C PRO A 477 -21.59 -4.91 9.94
N HIS A 478 -20.94 -5.62 10.86
CA HIS A 478 -21.56 -6.59 11.77
C HIS A 478 -21.45 -6.12 13.22
N PHE A 479 -22.04 -4.96 13.51
CA PHE A 479 -22.19 -4.42 14.87
C PHE A 479 -22.72 -5.51 15.81
N CYS A 480 -22.01 -5.77 16.91
CA CYS A 480 -22.35 -6.80 17.90
C CYS A 480 -22.53 -8.25 17.36
N GLY A 481 -22.06 -8.54 16.15
CA GLY A 481 -22.39 -9.77 15.41
C GLY A 481 -22.03 -11.09 16.11
N PHE A 482 -20.98 -11.14 16.95
CA PHE A 482 -20.69 -12.34 17.76
C PHE A 482 -21.69 -12.50 18.90
N ALA A 483 -22.05 -11.41 19.58
CA ALA A 483 -23.04 -11.40 20.64
C ALA A 483 -24.43 -11.82 20.12
N HIS A 484 -24.80 -11.39 18.90
CA HIS A 484 -26.02 -11.83 18.24
C HIS A 484 -26.06 -13.34 18.00
N ARG A 485 -24.96 -13.94 17.51
CA ARG A 485 -24.87 -15.40 17.34
C ARG A 485 -24.98 -16.15 18.67
N LEU A 486 -24.33 -15.64 19.72
CA LEU A 486 -24.41 -16.21 21.07
C LEU A 486 -25.85 -16.14 21.62
N HIS A 487 -26.50 -14.98 21.53
CA HIS A 487 -27.89 -14.78 21.96
C HIS A 487 -28.86 -15.68 21.18
N GLY A 488 -28.74 -15.71 19.85
CA GLY A 488 -29.56 -16.56 18.98
C GLY A 488 -29.43 -18.04 19.34
N TRP A 489 -28.21 -18.56 19.47
CA TRP A 489 -27.98 -19.94 19.88
C TRP A 489 -28.56 -20.26 21.27
N LEU A 490 -28.37 -19.38 22.27
CA LEU A 490 -28.94 -19.59 23.61
C LEU A 490 -30.48 -19.63 23.59
N ALA A 491 -31.13 -18.78 22.80
CA ALA A 491 -32.57 -18.78 22.61
C ALA A 491 -33.07 -20.04 21.86
N GLU A 492 -32.40 -20.43 20.77
CA GLU A 492 -32.68 -21.66 20.00
C GLU A 492 -32.55 -22.94 20.84
N ARG A 493 -31.71 -22.92 21.88
CA ARG A 493 -31.56 -24.03 22.84
C ARG A 493 -32.53 -23.97 24.03
N GLY A 494 -33.46 -23.03 24.02
CA GLY A 494 -34.53 -22.90 25.01
C GLY A 494 -34.17 -22.09 26.26
N GLY A 495 -33.01 -21.43 26.28
CA GLY A 495 -32.66 -20.47 27.34
C GLY A 495 -33.59 -19.26 27.30
N ARG A 496 -33.97 -18.77 28.48
CA ARG A 496 -34.87 -17.62 28.66
C ARG A 496 -34.03 -16.36 28.82
N THR A 497 -34.35 -15.30 28.10
CA THR A 497 -33.64 -14.02 28.30
C THR A 497 -34.23 -13.26 29.49
N LEU A 498 -33.37 -12.80 30.42
CA LEU A 498 -33.77 -12.02 31.60
C LEU A 498 -34.27 -10.63 31.22
N PHE A 499 -33.60 -10.01 30.24
CA PHE A 499 -33.95 -8.74 29.60
C PHE A 499 -33.24 -8.68 28.23
N PRO A 500 -33.71 -7.84 27.27
CA PRO A 500 -33.13 -7.78 25.92
C PRO A 500 -31.61 -7.51 25.93
N PRO A 501 -30.85 -8.07 24.97
CA PRO A 501 -29.41 -7.80 24.86
C PRO A 501 -29.11 -6.30 24.82
N VAL A 502 -28.14 -5.86 25.62
CA VAL A 502 -27.72 -4.45 25.64
C VAL A 502 -26.52 -4.30 24.72
N GLU A 503 -26.69 -3.50 23.67
CA GLU A 503 -25.65 -3.23 22.69
C GLU A 503 -24.90 -1.94 23.05
N VAL A 504 -23.59 -2.05 23.23
CA VAL A 504 -22.69 -0.95 23.58
C VAL A 504 -21.87 -0.59 22.34
N ASP A 505 -22.13 0.60 21.79
CA ASP A 505 -21.35 1.18 20.71
C ASP A 505 -20.15 1.94 21.29
N SER A 506 -18.93 1.49 20.97
CA SER A 506 -17.69 2.22 21.29
C SER A 506 -17.53 2.64 22.77
N ALA A 507 -18.02 1.81 23.70
CA ALA A 507 -18.09 2.06 25.14
C ALA A 507 -19.06 3.18 25.60
N ASP A 508 -20.15 3.40 24.86
CA ASP A 508 -21.24 4.33 25.21
C ASP A 508 -21.68 4.24 26.70
N PRO A 509 -21.51 5.32 27.48
CA PRO A 509 -21.93 5.37 28.88
C PRO A 509 -23.43 5.13 29.08
N ALA A 510 -24.30 5.51 28.13
CA ALA A 510 -25.74 5.34 28.28
C ALA A 510 -26.14 3.84 28.22
N ALA A 511 -25.60 3.10 27.26
CA ALA A 511 -25.74 1.64 27.19
C ALA A 511 -25.18 0.92 28.42
N LEU A 512 -24.01 1.34 28.93
CA LEU A 512 -23.41 0.78 30.15
C LEU A 512 -24.26 1.06 31.40
N GLN A 513 -24.76 2.28 31.54
CA GLN A 513 -25.69 2.64 32.62
C GLN A 513 -27.01 1.87 32.52
N HIS A 514 -27.53 1.66 31.30
CA HIS A 514 -28.74 0.86 31.10
C HIS A 514 -28.54 -0.59 31.54
N TRP A 515 -27.44 -1.24 31.13
CA TRP A 515 -27.08 -2.57 31.60
C TRP A 515 -26.95 -2.64 33.14
N GLN A 516 -26.30 -1.65 33.74
CA GLN A 516 -26.15 -1.55 35.20
C GLN A 516 -27.51 -1.46 35.93
N GLN A 517 -28.45 -0.68 35.37
CA GLN A 517 -29.82 -0.56 35.88
C GLN A 517 -30.58 -1.89 35.78
N GLN A 518 -30.47 -2.61 34.65
CA GLN A 518 -31.09 -3.92 34.48
C GLN A 518 -30.59 -4.93 35.52
N LEU A 519 -29.27 -4.96 35.78
CA LEU A 519 -28.72 -5.80 36.84
C LEU A 519 -29.27 -5.44 38.22
N GLY A 520 -29.37 -4.14 38.55
CA GLY A 520 -29.92 -3.67 39.82
C GLY A 520 -31.40 -4.02 40.01
N GLN A 521 -32.19 -4.00 38.94
CA GLN A 521 -33.59 -4.44 38.96
C GLN A 521 -33.73 -5.94 39.24
N LEU A 522 -32.81 -6.78 38.75
CA LEU A 522 -32.81 -8.22 39.00
C LEU A 522 -32.38 -8.61 40.42
N THR A 523 -31.53 -7.82 41.06
CA THR A 523 -31.03 -8.05 42.43
C THR A 523 -31.81 -7.29 43.51
N GLY A 524 -32.65 -6.32 43.12
CA GLY A 524 -33.31 -5.42 44.06
C GLY A 524 -32.36 -4.40 44.71
N SER A 525 -31.16 -4.23 44.16
CA SER A 525 -30.13 -3.33 44.70
C SER A 525 -29.95 -2.08 43.84
N VAL A 526 -29.81 -0.93 44.50
CA VAL A 526 -29.46 0.33 43.83
C VAL A 526 -27.95 0.34 43.61
N PRO A 527 -27.45 0.53 42.37
CA PRO A 527 -26.01 0.54 42.12
C PRO A 527 -25.34 1.74 42.82
N SER A 528 -24.31 1.48 43.63
CA SER A 528 -23.63 2.49 44.46
C SER A 528 -22.61 3.34 43.70
N THR A 529 -22.12 2.89 42.54
CA THR A 529 -21.14 3.60 41.70
C THR A 529 -21.47 3.41 40.23
N HIS A 530 -21.59 4.50 39.45
CA HIS A 530 -21.87 4.41 38.01
C HIS A 530 -20.72 3.75 37.24
N TRP A 531 -21.05 2.85 36.31
CA TRP A 531 -20.06 2.25 35.40
C TRP A 531 -19.63 3.27 34.35
N GLN A 532 -18.52 3.95 34.61
CA GLN A 532 -17.90 4.89 33.67
C GLN A 532 -16.83 4.17 32.83
N ALA A 533 -16.77 4.50 31.54
CA ALA A 533 -15.63 4.14 30.71
C ALA A 533 -14.35 4.81 31.25
N PRO A 534 -13.16 4.19 31.13
CA PRO A 534 -11.92 4.78 31.65
C PRO A 534 -11.71 6.20 31.11
N VAL A 535 -11.60 7.18 32.01
CA VAL A 535 -11.51 8.60 31.66
C VAL A 535 -10.08 8.94 31.21
N PHE A 536 -9.92 9.88 30.29
CA PHE A 536 -8.61 10.43 29.96
C PHE A 536 -8.14 11.40 31.04
N GLU A 537 -6.99 11.10 31.63
CA GLU A 537 -6.31 11.91 32.63
C GLU A 537 -5.23 12.79 31.98
N ASN A 538 -4.77 13.81 32.70
CA ASN A 538 -3.65 14.64 32.27
C ASN A 538 -2.34 14.10 32.87
N TRP A 539 -1.51 13.52 32.01
CA TRP A 539 -0.16 13.02 32.33
C TRP A 539 0.90 13.97 31.79
N THR A 540 1.96 14.22 32.54
CA THR A 540 3.03 15.16 32.15
C THR A 540 4.11 14.45 31.34
N LEU A 541 4.49 14.99 30.17
CA LEU A 541 5.62 14.48 29.38
C LEU A 541 6.96 14.93 29.96
N ALA A 542 7.48 14.19 30.93
CA ALA A 542 8.67 14.54 31.71
C ALA A 542 10.02 14.29 31.00
N ARG A 543 10.07 13.43 29.97
CA ARG A 543 11.30 13.15 29.20
C ARG A 543 11.00 12.72 27.77
N ARG A 544 11.88 13.11 26.84
CA ARG A 544 11.92 12.63 25.45
C ARG A 544 13.38 12.40 25.04
N GLU A 545 13.81 11.14 25.01
CA GLU A 545 15.16 10.73 24.61
C GLU A 545 15.14 10.06 23.22
N HIS A 546 16.14 10.32 22.38
CA HIS A 546 16.25 9.70 21.04
C HIS A 546 17.16 8.46 21.11
N LEU A 547 16.58 7.27 20.96
CA LEU A 547 17.25 5.98 21.20
C LEU A 547 18.12 5.47 20.05
N ASN A 548 17.98 5.98 18.82
CA ASN A 548 18.71 5.46 17.66
C ASN A 548 19.37 6.54 16.77
N PRO A 549 20.23 7.41 17.33
CA PRO A 549 21.01 8.37 16.54
C PRO A 549 21.91 7.65 15.53
N GLY A 550 21.96 8.17 14.29
CA GLY A 550 22.68 7.55 13.17
C GLY A 550 21.94 6.37 12.51
N SER A 551 20.78 5.95 13.02
CA SER A 551 20.00 4.90 12.38
C SER A 551 19.57 5.26 10.96
N SER A 552 19.59 4.26 10.09
CA SER A 552 19.00 4.31 8.75
C SER A 552 17.47 4.24 8.75
N GLY A 553 16.82 4.26 9.91
CA GLY A 553 15.37 4.20 10.11
C GLY A 553 14.77 5.43 10.75
N SER A 554 13.44 5.48 10.81
CA SER A 554 12.72 6.54 11.51
C SER A 554 13.15 6.59 12.98
N LYS A 555 13.26 7.80 13.51
CA LYS A 555 13.65 8.09 14.89
C LYS A 555 12.77 7.31 15.87
N VAL A 556 13.40 6.68 16.85
CA VAL A 556 12.75 5.98 17.96
C VAL A 556 13.05 6.74 19.22
N TYR A 557 12.03 7.05 20.00
CA TYR A 557 12.15 7.81 21.24
C TYR A 557 11.76 6.95 22.45
N LEU A 558 12.44 7.16 23.57
CA LEU A 558 11.96 6.79 24.89
C LEU A 558 11.28 8.02 25.49
N LEU A 559 10.04 7.87 25.90
CA LEU A 559 9.23 8.92 26.51
C LEU A 559 8.95 8.53 27.95
N ASP A 560 9.20 9.42 28.91
CA ASP A 560 8.73 9.27 30.28
C ASP A 560 7.46 10.12 30.48
N LEU A 561 6.43 9.51 31.03
CA LEU A 561 5.17 10.14 31.42
C LEU A 561 4.96 9.97 32.92
N THR A 562 4.55 11.05 33.60
CA THR A 562 4.24 11.04 35.04
C THR A 562 2.78 11.43 35.26
N ALA A 563 2.06 10.63 36.03
CA ALA A 563 0.71 10.97 36.47
C ALA A 563 0.75 12.08 37.53
N SER A 564 -0.33 12.87 37.60
CA SER A 564 -0.57 13.83 38.68
C SER A 564 -1.18 13.18 39.94
N THR A 565 -1.73 11.98 39.79
CA THR A 565 -2.33 11.12 40.82
C THR A 565 -1.61 9.78 40.90
N SER A 566 -1.92 8.95 41.90
CA SER A 566 -1.39 7.59 42.00
C SER A 566 -2.03 6.68 40.93
N ALA A 567 -1.35 6.50 39.81
CA ALA A 567 -1.76 5.58 38.75
C ALA A 567 -1.13 4.19 38.94
N SER A 568 -1.93 3.13 38.76
CA SER A 568 -1.50 1.73 38.87
C SER A 568 -1.60 1.04 37.51
N TRP A 569 -0.49 0.51 37.01
CA TRP A 569 -0.41 -0.31 35.81
C TRP A 569 0.42 -1.56 36.11
N GLN A 570 0.41 -2.55 35.23
CA GLN A 570 1.20 -3.78 35.38
C GLN A 570 2.15 -4.05 34.21
N ALA A 571 2.91 -5.13 34.33
CA ALA A 571 3.79 -5.57 33.28
C ALA A 571 3.02 -6.13 32.09
N GLY A 572 3.39 -5.64 30.93
CA GLY A 572 2.62 -5.78 29.72
C GLY A 572 1.82 -4.52 29.39
N ASP A 573 1.61 -3.54 30.27
CA ASP A 573 0.51 -2.60 30.07
C ASP A 573 0.50 -1.71 28.80
N LEU A 574 -0.58 -0.95 28.61
CA LEU A 574 -0.82 -0.02 27.52
C LEU A 574 -1.32 1.32 28.06
N VAL A 575 -1.11 2.32 27.23
CA VAL A 575 -1.87 3.56 27.28
C VAL A 575 -2.67 3.76 26.00
N GLU A 576 -3.82 4.39 26.13
CA GLU A 576 -4.45 5.13 25.05
C GLU A 576 -4.13 6.61 25.22
N VAL A 577 -3.53 7.22 24.19
CA VAL A 577 -3.23 8.65 24.15
C VAL A 577 -4.19 9.31 23.18
N MET A 578 -4.82 10.42 23.59
CA MET A 578 -5.55 11.31 22.70
C MET A 578 -4.56 12.34 22.13
N PRO A 579 -4.14 12.25 20.84
CA PRO A 579 -3.24 13.23 20.27
C PRO A 579 -3.99 14.48 19.85
N ARG A 580 -3.26 15.58 19.69
CA ARG A 580 -3.80 16.85 19.20
C ARG A 580 -3.13 17.25 17.90
N ASN A 581 -3.86 17.92 17.00
CA ASN A 581 -3.20 18.64 15.91
C ASN A 581 -2.39 19.80 16.52
N ALA A 582 -1.18 20.00 16.03
CA ALA A 582 -0.32 21.09 16.47
C ALA A 582 -0.68 22.41 15.79
N ALA A 583 -0.32 23.55 16.38
CA ALA A 583 -0.57 24.87 15.80
C ALA A 583 -0.02 24.97 14.37
N GLN A 584 1.17 24.40 14.11
CA GLN A 584 1.81 24.38 12.78
C GLN A 584 1.03 23.58 11.72
N VAL A 585 0.02 22.79 12.12
CA VAL A 585 -0.89 22.06 11.21
C VAL A 585 -2.22 22.81 11.07
N ILE A 586 -2.72 23.40 12.17
CA ILE A 586 -4.00 24.11 12.23
C ILE A 586 -3.94 25.45 11.49
N GLU A 587 -2.84 26.21 11.63
CA GLU A 587 -2.66 27.50 10.97
C GLU A 587 -2.72 27.39 9.43
N PRO A 588 -1.95 26.49 8.75
CA PRO A 588 -2.12 26.26 7.31
C PRO A 588 -3.50 25.74 6.92
N PHE A 589 -4.15 24.93 7.78
CA PHE A 589 -5.48 24.38 7.52
C PHE A 589 -6.56 25.47 7.49
N LEU A 590 -6.49 26.45 8.40
CA LEU A 590 -7.39 27.61 8.45
C LEU A 590 -7.12 28.64 7.35
N ALA A 591 -5.86 28.77 6.90
CA ALA A 591 -5.46 29.76 5.91
C ALA A 591 -6.26 29.65 4.58
N GLY A 592 -7.14 30.62 4.32
CA GLY A 592 -7.98 30.66 3.12
C GLY A 592 -9.40 30.09 3.28
N LEU A 593 -9.82 29.67 4.49
CA LEU A 593 -11.21 29.29 4.77
C LEU A 593 -12.14 30.48 5.07
N GLY A 594 -11.58 31.66 5.34
CA GLY A 594 -12.36 32.88 5.63
C GLY A 594 -12.93 32.98 7.04
N VAL A 595 -12.47 32.14 7.97
CA VAL A 595 -12.87 32.11 9.38
C VAL A 595 -11.71 32.56 10.28
N ASP A 596 -12.02 33.34 11.33
CA ASP A 596 -11.03 33.79 12.32
C ASP A 596 -10.69 32.63 13.27
N PRO A 597 -9.39 32.25 13.44
CA PRO A 597 -8.96 31.23 14.40
C PRO A 597 -9.38 31.50 15.86
N ALA A 598 -9.63 32.75 16.22
CA ALA A 598 -10.09 33.16 17.56
C ALA A 598 -11.62 33.11 17.74
N THR A 599 -12.39 32.78 16.70
CA THR A 599 -13.86 32.68 16.79
C THR A 599 -14.26 31.68 17.87
N PRO A 600 -15.10 32.04 18.86
CA PRO A 600 -15.58 31.09 19.86
C PRO A 600 -16.51 30.06 19.22
N VAL A 601 -16.29 28.79 19.56
CA VAL A 601 -17.10 27.64 19.14
C VAL A 601 -17.40 26.75 20.34
N THR A 602 -18.49 26.00 20.24
CA THR A 602 -18.93 25.05 21.26
C THR A 602 -18.44 23.64 20.92
N VAL A 603 -17.70 23.03 21.83
CA VAL A 603 -17.30 21.62 21.79
C VAL A 603 -17.70 20.97 23.10
N ASP A 604 -18.52 19.93 23.04
CA ASP A 604 -18.98 19.15 24.21
C ASP A 604 -19.55 20.01 25.36
N GLY A 605 -20.20 21.13 25.00
CA GLY A 605 -20.80 22.10 25.93
C GLY A 605 -19.84 23.19 26.44
N LEU A 606 -18.54 23.11 26.12
CA LEU A 606 -17.52 24.10 26.47
C LEU A 606 -17.32 25.11 25.32
N GLN A 607 -17.08 26.37 25.67
CA GLN A 607 -16.70 27.42 24.73
C GLN A 607 -15.16 27.47 24.62
N GLU A 608 -14.63 27.28 23.42
CA GLU A 608 -13.19 27.40 23.14
C GLU A 608 -12.93 28.07 21.78
N PRO A 609 -11.74 28.63 21.52
CA PRO A 609 -11.39 29.19 20.21
C PRO A 609 -11.40 28.11 19.12
N LEU A 610 -11.78 28.49 17.89
CA LEU A 610 -11.77 27.59 16.73
C LEU A 610 -10.42 26.87 16.53
N SER A 611 -9.31 27.55 16.75
CA SER A 611 -7.96 26.96 16.70
C SER A 611 -7.75 25.85 17.75
N GLN A 612 -8.34 25.99 18.95
CA GLN A 612 -8.28 24.99 20.01
C GLN A 612 -9.20 23.79 19.70
N ALA A 613 -10.41 24.06 19.21
CA ALA A 613 -11.36 23.03 18.80
C ALA A 613 -10.84 22.16 17.64
N LEU A 614 -10.17 22.77 16.65
CA LEU A 614 -9.55 22.01 15.56
C LEU A 614 -8.40 21.10 16.02
N ALA A 615 -7.83 21.31 17.21
CA ALA A 615 -6.83 20.42 17.77
C ALA A 615 -7.37 19.01 18.05
N THR A 616 -8.69 18.85 18.26
CA THR A 616 -9.36 17.57 18.55
C THR A 616 -10.12 16.98 17.36
N ARG A 617 -9.99 17.56 16.16
CA ARG A 617 -10.74 17.18 14.94
C ARG A 617 -9.85 16.53 13.88
N GLN A 618 -10.40 15.62 13.08
CA GLN A 618 -9.71 15.05 11.92
C GLN A 618 -9.69 16.07 10.79
N LEU A 619 -8.52 16.66 10.52
CA LEU A 619 -8.37 17.66 9.47
C LEU A 619 -8.22 16.98 8.09
N PRO A 620 -9.19 17.15 7.15
CA PRO A 620 -9.10 16.52 5.84
C PRO A 620 -8.09 17.24 4.93
N HIS A 621 -7.35 16.48 4.13
CA HIS A 621 -6.42 17.05 3.14
C HIS A 621 -7.14 17.88 2.05
N ASN A 622 -8.39 17.53 1.70
CA ASN A 622 -9.22 18.33 0.81
C ASN A 622 -10.28 19.10 1.63
N ARG A 623 -10.12 20.42 1.68
CA ARG A 623 -10.99 21.37 2.38
C ARG A 623 -11.98 22.13 1.49
N ALA A 624 -12.09 21.81 0.20
CA ALA A 624 -12.91 22.58 -0.74
C ALA A 624 -14.40 22.64 -0.34
N HIS A 625 -14.92 21.56 0.26
CA HIS A 625 -16.29 21.47 0.78
C HIS A 625 -16.50 22.20 2.13
N LEU A 626 -15.45 22.77 2.72
CA LEU A 626 -15.47 23.51 3.98
C LEU A 626 -15.35 25.03 3.79
N VAL A 627 -15.06 25.49 2.57
CA VAL A 627 -14.95 26.91 2.23
C VAL A 627 -16.32 27.58 2.35
N GLY A 628 -16.40 28.68 3.09
CA GLY A 628 -17.65 29.42 3.31
C GLY A 628 -18.52 28.90 4.47
N LEU A 629 -18.10 27.85 5.18
CA LEU A 629 -18.74 27.48 6.45
C LEU A 629 -18.38 28.47 7.56
N HIS A 630 -19.35 28.81 8.41
CA HIS A 630 -19.09 29.51 9.67
C HIS A 630 -18.38 28.59 10.69
N ALA A 631 -17.66 29.17 11.65
CA ALA A 631 -16.77 28.45 12.55
C ALA A 631 -17.39 27.24 13.28
N GLN A 632 -18.63 27.36 13.78
CA GLN A 632 -19.33 26.24 14.43
C GLN A 632 -19.63 25.11 13.42
N ALA A 633 -20.19 25.44 12.25
CA ALA A 633 -20.52 24.46 11.21
C ALA A 633 -19.26 23.75 10.67
N LEU A 634 -18.11 24.42 10.67
CA LEU A 634 -16.81 23.81 10.37
C LEU A 634 -16.43 22.73 11.41
N ILE A 635 -16.65 22.98 12.70
CA ILE A 635 -16.38 21.99 13.77
C ILE A 635 -17.38 20.83 13.72
N ASP A 636 -18.66 21.11 13.53
CA ASP A 636 -19.74 20.12 13.48
C ASP A 636 -19.58 19.17 12.28
N ALA A 637 -19.03 19.65 11.17
CA ALA A 637 -18.73 18.85 9.98
C ALA A 637 -17.49 17.93 10.14
N LEU A 638 -16.66 18.11 11.17
CA LEU A 638 -15.40 17.39 11.33
C LEU A 638 -15.48 16.32 12.43
N ALA A 639 -15.16 15.08 12.05
CA ALA A 639 -15.08 13.96 12.96
C ALA A 639 -14.01 14.17 14.05
N PRO A 640 -14.25 13.77 15.32
CA PRO A 640 -13.22 13.78 16.36
C PRO A 640 -12.01 12.90 16.02
N VAL A 641 -10.83 13.26 16.54
CA VAL A 641 -9.64 12.40 16.47
C VAL A 641 -9.80 11.17 17.37
N SER A 642 -9.31 10.01 16.93
CA SER A 642 -9.34 8.78 17.73
C SER A 642 -8.20 8.72 18.75
N ALA A 643 -8.38 7.97 19.83
CA ALA A 643 -7.25 7.59 20.69
C ALA A 643 -6.27 6.67 19.95
N ARG A 644 -4.99 6.70 20.34
CA ARG A 644 -3.90 5.89 19.79
C ARG A 644 -3.26 5.05 20.90
N GLU A 645 -3.15 3.75 20.68
CA GLU A 645 -2.70 2.79 21.68
C GLU A 645 -1.17 2.55 21.62
N TYR A 646 -0.51 2.48 22.78
CA TYR A 646 0.93 2.25 22.92
C TYR A 646 1.27 1.31 24.09
N SER A 647 2.14 0.30 23.89
CA SER A 647 2.63 -0.54 24.99
C SER A 647 3.55 0.23 25.93
N ILE A 648 3.30 0.07 27.22
CA ILE A 648 4.14 0.49 28.32
C ILE A 648 5.40 -0.39 28.37
N ALA A 649 6.53 0.30 28.49
CA ALA A 649 7.88 -0.23 28.51
C ALA A 649 8.50 -0.32 29.91
N SER A 650 7.78 0.15 30.94
CA SER A 650 8.19 0.16 32.34
C SER A 650 7.24 -0.65 33.23
N ILE A 651 7.64 -0.83 34.49
CA ILE A 651 6.82 -1.32 35.60
C ILE A 651 6.62 -0.17 36.61
N PRO A 652 5.61 -0.22 37.51
CA PRO A 652 5.38 0.85 38.51
C PRO A 652 6.62 1.23 39.32
N GLU A 653 7.48 0.25 39.60
CA GLU A 653 8.74 0.39 40.34
C GLU A 653 9.78 1.26 39.62
N ASP A 654 9.63 1.51 38.31
CA ASP A 654 10.43 2.50 37.58
C ASP A 654 10.04 3.95 37.93
N GLY A 655 8.94 4.15 38.67
CA GLY A 655 8.43 5.47 39.09
C GLY A 655 7.88 6.36 37.96
N ARG A 656 7.96 5.91 36.71
CA ARG A 656 7.51 6.62 35.50
C ARG A 656 6.93 5.64 34.49
N LEU A 657 5.89 6.07 33.78
CA LEU A 657 5.32 5.30 32.67
C LEU A 657 6.17 5.58 31.43
N GLN A 658 6.83 4.54 30.91
CA GLN A 658 7.74 4.68 29.77
C GLN A 658 7.09 4.17 28.50
N LEU A 659 7.19 4.92 27.41
CA LEU A 659 6.81 4.47 26.06
C LEU A 659 8.04 4.48 25.15
N ILE A 660 8.24 3.41 24.38
CA ILE A 660 9.13 3.47 23.22
C ILE A 660 8.25 3.88 22.02
N VAL A 661 8.55 4.96 21.30
CA VAL A 661 7.73 5.43 20.17
C VAL A 661 8.59 5.63 18.94
N ARG A 662 8.33 4.85 17.88
CA ARG A 662 8.88 5.14 16.55
C ARG A 662 8.07 6.25 15.93
N GLN A 663 8.75 7.31 15.52
CA GLN A 663 8.17 8.42 14.81
C GLN A 663 7.72 7.95 13.42
N GLU A 664 6.42 7.98 13.15
CA GLU A 664 5.90 7.79 11.81
C GLU A 664 6.06 9.09 11.02
N VAL A 665 6.60 8.97 9.81
CA VAL A 665 6.70 10.05 8.83
C VAL A 665 5.90 9.63 7.60
N HIS A 666 4.94 10.45 7.21
CA HIS A 666 4.13 10.26 6.00
C HIS A 666 4.94 10.61 4.74
N PRO A 667 4.53 10.17 3.53
CA PRO A 667 5.26 10.45 2.30
C PRO A 667 5.40 11.93 1.93
N ASP A 668 4.54 12.80 2.48
CA ASP A 668 4.60 14.26 2.35
C ASP A 668 5.58 14.91 3.35
N GLY A 669 6.30 14.12 4.16
CA GLY A 669 7.19 14.58 5.22
C GLY A 669 6.48 14.96 6.52
N SER A 670 5.13 14.97 6.55
CA SER A 670 4.38 15.25 7.78
C SER A 670 4.53 14.11 8.80
N LEU A 671 4.39 14.44 10.08
CA LEU A 671 4.46 13.45 11.14
C LEU A 671 3.10 12.82 11.39
N GLY A 672 3.04 11.50 11.58
CA GLY A 672 1.78 10.81 11.85
C GLY A 672 1.19 11.24 13.19
N LEU A 673 -0.04 11.77 13.18
CA LEU A 673 -0.68 12.52 14.27
C LEU A 673 -0.35 12.03 15.70
N GLY A 674 -0.51 10.73 16.00
CA GLY A 674 -0.19 10.17 17.32
C GLY A 674 1.31 10.23 17.66
N SER A 675 2.17 9.65 16.82
CA SER A 675 3.61 9.61 17.08
C SER A 675 4.26 10.99 16.96
N GLY A 676 3.82 11.83 16.02
CA GLY A 676 4.30 13.19 15.84
C GLY A 676 3.98 14.08 17.04
N TRP A 677 2.76 13.98 17.56
CA TRP A 677 2.37 14.63 18.81
C TRP A 677 3.34 14.28 19.94
N LEU A 678 3.51 13.00 20.23
CA LEU A 678 4.34 12.52 21.34
C LEU A 678 5.86 12.73 21.17
N THR A 679 6.37 12.79 19.93
CA THR A 679 7.82 12.84 19.64
C THR A 679 8.33 14.19 19.13
N THR A 680 7.44 15.15 18.86
CA THR A 680 7.84 16.47 18.33
C THR A 680 6.93 17.60 18.77
N HIS A 681 5.61 17.49 18.62
CA HIS A 681 4.71 18.65 18.78
C HIS A 681 4.26 18.96 20.21
N ALA A 682 4.16 17.95 21.08
CA ALA A 682 3.95 18.20 22.50
C ALA A 682 5.26 18.72 23.11
N ASP A 683 5.19 19.76 23.94
CA ASP A 683 6.34 20.25 24.68
C ASP A 683 6.69 19.31 25.85
N LEU A 684 7.92 19.39 26.34
CA LEU A 684 8.24 18.80 27.64
C LEU A 684 7.46 19.53 28.73
N ASP A 685 7.13 18.80 29.80
CA ASP A 685 6.30 19.25 30.92
C ASP A 685 4.85 19.66 30.55
N SER A 686 4.43 19.42 29.29
CA SER A 686 3.06 19.61 28.84
C SER A 686 2.14 18.43 29.20
N ALA A 687 0.84 18.72 29.32
CA ALA A 687 -0.19 17.73 29.60
C ALA A 687 -0.56 16.91 28.36
N ILE A 688 -0.43 15.59 28.49
CA ILE A 688 -0.85 14.57 27.53
C ILE A 688 -2.13 13.94 28.06
N SER A 689 -3.22 14.06 27.29
CA SER A 689 -4.47 13.38 27.55
C SER A 689 -4.29 11.88 27.32
N LEU A 690 -4.27 11.11 28.40
CA LEU A 690 -3.85 9.72 28.45
C LEU A 690 -4.77 8.93 29.37
N ARG A 691 -5.14 7.71 28.98
CA ARG A 691 -5.75 6.74 29.90
C ARG A 691 -4.97 5.44 29.91
N LEU A 692 -4.83 4.83 31.08
CA LEU A 692 -4.46 3.44 31.19
C LEU A 692 -5.61 2.62 30.59
N ARG A 693 -5.34 1.97 29.47
CA ARG A 693 -6.20 0.89 28.99
C ARG A 693 -5.89 -0.35 29.84
N ARG A 694 -6.68 -1.42 29.69
CA ARG A 694 -6.43 -2.76 30.23
C ARG A 694 -6.44 -3.77 29.01
N ASN A 695 -5.47 -4.72 28.82
CA ASN A 695 -5.49 -6.14 28.25
C ASN A 695 -5.23 -7.41 29.12
N SER A 696 -6.14 -8.36 29.13
CA SER A 696 -5.82 -9.57 29.86
C SER A 696 -4.77 -10.37 29.10
N SER A 697 -4.97 -10.55 27.79
CA SER A 697 -4.31 -11.53 26.94
C SER A 697 -2.77 -11.53 26.87
N PHE A 698 -2.07 -10.58 27.51
CA PHE A 698 -0.62 -10.48 27.49
C PHE A 698 0.09 -10.17 28.83
N HIS A 699 -0.59 -10.11 29.98
CA HIS A 699 0.16 -10.10 31.25
C HIS A 699 0.97 -11.39 31.41
N LEU A 700 1.81 -11.48 32.44
CA LEU A 700 2.48 -12.70 32.84
C LEU A 700 1.51 -13.88 33.09
N PRO A 701 1.98 -15.14 33.07
CA PRO A 701 1.22 -16.27 33.59
C PRO A 701 1.10 -16.13 35.11
N VAL A 702 0.09 -16.78 35.72
CA VAL A 702 -0.05 -16.82 37.19
C VAL A 702 1.06 -17.68 37.79
N ASP A 703 1.32 -18.83 37.17
CA ASP A 703 2.41 -19.73 37.56
C ASP A 703 3.77 -19.23 37.06
N SER A 704 4.81 -19.44 37.86
CA SER A 704 6.20 -19.10 37.52
C SER A 704 6.82 -20.06 36.49
N VAL A 705 6.26 -20.09 35.27
CA VAL A 705 6.80 -20.86 34.14
C VAL A 705 7.94 -20.11 33.41
N PRO A 706 8.81 -20.79 32.65
CA PRO A 706 9.80 -20.11 31.79
C PRO A 706 9.13 -19.26 30.70
N LEU A 707 9.76 -18.16 30.25
CA LEU A 707 9.25 -17.35 29.15
C LEU A 707 10.15 -17.35 27.92
N ILE A 708 9.52 -17.46 26.75
CA ILE A 708 10.12 -17.19 25.44
C ILE A 708 9.48 -15.91 24.89
N LEU A 709 10.24 -14.82 24.86
CA LEU A 709 9.82 -13.50 24.42
C LEU A 709 10.38 -13.23 23.02
N LEU A 710 9.53 -12.85 22.06
CA LEU A 710 9.94 -12.60 20.68
C LEU A 710 9.49 -11.21 20.24
N GLY A 711 10.43 -10.38 19.81
CA GLY A 711 10.05 -9.07 19.29
C GLY A 711 11.04 -8.33 18.43
N ASN A 712 10.52 -7.34 17.70
CA ASN A 712 11.33 -6.56 16.76
C ASN A 712 11.15 -5.05 16.91
N GLY A 713 12.28 -4.34 17.01
CA GLY A 713 12.36 -2.90 17.21
C GLY A 713 11.47 -2.37 18.31
N THR A 714 10.51 -1.56 17.93
CA THR A 714 9.52 -0.97 18.84
C THR A 714 8.66 -2.01 19.58
N GLY A 715 8.64 -3.27 19.16
CA GLY A 715 8.08 -4.37 19.95
C GLY A 715 8.74 -4.58 21.31
N LEU A 716 9.99 -4.11 21.51
CA LEU A 716 10.68 -4.25 22.79
C LEU A 716 9.88 -3.68 23.97
N ALA A 717 9.10 -2.60 23.77
CA ALA A 717 8.35 -1.93 24.83
C ALA A 717 7.60 -2.90 25.75
N GLY A 718 6.57 -3.58 25.24
CA GLY A 718 5.79 -4.49 26.06
C GLY A 718 6.54 -5.75 26.51
N LEU A 719 7.70 -6.10 25.93
CA LEU A 719 8.49 -7.27 26.37
C LEU A 719 9.44 -6.89 27.50
N ARG A 720 9.96 -5.67 27.45
CA ARG A 720 10.79 -5.05 28.50
C ARG A 720 10.01 -4.92 29.80
N SER A 721 8.74 -4.50 29.77
CA SER A 721 7.91 -4.46 30.99
C SER A 721 7.68 -5.86 31.58
N LEU A 722 7.43 -6.90 30.76
CA LEU A 722 7.37 -8.30 31.24
C LEU A 722 8.70 -8.78 31.83
N LEU A 723 9.83 -8.50 31.17
CA LEU A 723 11.17 -8.87 31.67
C LEU A 723 11.45 -8.19 33.02
N LYS A 724 11.28 -6.88 33.11
CA LYS A 724 11.46 -6.12 34.37
C LYS A 724 10.67 -6.72 35.52
N SER A 725 9.37 -6.98 35.33
CA SER A 725 8.52 -7.55 36.38
C SER A 725 8.95 -8.96 36.79
N ARG A 726 9.39 -9.80 35.85
CA ARG A 726 9.91 -11.13 36.18
C ARG A 726 11.23 -11.08 36.94
N ILE A 727 12.13 -10.19 36.54
CA ILE A 727 13.43 -10.00 37.20
C ILE A 727 13.21 -9.47 38.63
N ALA A 728 12.30 -8.51 38.82
CA ALA A 728 11.87 -8.04 40.14
C ALA A 728 11.22 -9.14 41.01
N GLN A 729 10.55 -10.12 40.38
CA GLN A 729 9.99 -11.33 41.04
C GLN A 729 11.02 -12.46 41.21
N GLY A 730 12.30 -12.26 40.86
CA GLY A 730 13.35 -13.29 40.93
C GLY A 730 13.27 -14.41 39.87
N GLN A 731 12.42 -14.26 38.85
CA GLN A 731 12.15 -15.28 37.84
C GLN A 731 13.11 -15.18 36.66
N MET A 732 14.24 -15.89 36.72
CA MET A 732 15.36 -15.72 35.78
C MET A 732 15.33 -16.59 34.51
N ARG A 733 14.45 -17.61 34.44
CA ARG A 733 14.27 -18.47 33.24
C ARG A 733 13.53 -17.71 32.12
N ASN A 734 14.28 -16.83 31.47
CA ASN A 734 13.83 -15.90 30.44
C ASN A 734 14.69 -16.07 29.18
N TRP A 735 14.05 -16.17 28.02
CA TRP A 735 14.69 -16.19 26.72
C TRP A 735 14.10 -15.07 25.86
N LEU A 736 14.93 -14.10 25.46
CA LEU A 736 14.55 -13.05 24.53
C LEU A 736 15.15 -13.30 23.15
N LEU A 737 14.31 -13.29 22.12
CA LEU A 737 14.73 -13.16 20.72
C LEU A 737 14.36 -11.76 20.23
N PHE A 738 15.36 -10.90 20.03
CA PHE A 738 15.17 -9.50 19.63
C PHE A 738 15.80 -9.19 18.27
N GLY A 739 15.16 -8.34 17.46
CA GLY A 739 15.71 -7.96 16.17
C GLY A 739 15.41 -6.54 15.70
N GLU A 740 16.38 -5.95 15.00
CA GLU A 740 16.26 -4.63 14.38
C GLU A 740 17.11 -4.52 13.09
N ARG A 741 17.45 -3.31 12.67
CA ARG A 741 18.30 -3.01 11.52
C ARG A 741 19.77 -3.25 11.85
N ASN A 742 20.37 -2.43 12.69
CA ASN A 742 21.81 -2.41 12.95
C ASN A 742 22.12 -2.41 14.46
N ARG A 743 23.06 -3.23 14.93
CA ARG A 743 23.46 -3.26 16.35
C ARG A 743 23.95 -1.90 16.84
N ALA A 744 24.74 -1.21 16.02
CA ALA A 744 25.38 0.06 16.38
C ALA A 744 24.42 1.24 16.63
N HIS A 745 23.18 1.17 16.12
CA HIS A 745 22.22 2.28 16.20
C HIS A 745 20.85 1.86 16.72
N ASP A 746 20.38 0.65 16.41
CA ASP A 746 19.00 0.21 16.64
C ASP A 746 18.88 -0.87 17.72
N PHE A 747 19.93 -1.16 18.47
CA PHE A 747 19.84 -2.01 19.67
C PHE A 747 19.25 -1.23 20.84
N HIS A 748 17.94 -0.97 20.75
CA HIS A 748 17.17 -0.22 21.75
C HIS A 748 17.33 -0.85 23.14
N CYS A 749 17.66 -0.04 24.15
CA CYS A 749 17.94 -0.51 25.52
C CYS A 749 19.05 -1.58 25.59
N GLY A 750 20.00 -1.58 24.65
CA GLY A 750 21.03 -2.62 24.51
C GLY A 750 21.81 -2.91 25.79
N ASN A 751 22.35 -1.87 26.44
CA ASN A 751 23.10 -1.99 27.69
C ASN A 751 22.28 -2.72 28.78
N GLU A 752 21.02 -2.32 28.99
CA GLU A 752 20.12 -2.94 29.98
C GLU A 752 19.87 -4.44 29.69
N LEU A 753 19.78 -4.82 28.41
CA LEU A 753 19.61 -6.22 28.01
C LEU A 753 20.90 -7.05 28.13
N GLU A 754 22.06 -6.43 27.92
CA GLU A 754 23.38 -7.04 28.12
C GLU A 754 23.69 -7.18 29.63
N ASP A 755 23.42 -6.16 30.43
CA ASP A 755 23.51 -6.19 31.90
C ASP A 755 22.64 -7.33 32.50
N TRP A 756 21.41 -7.52 32.00
CA TRP A 756 20.55 -8.63 32.44
C TRP A 756 21.06 -10.00 32.00
N LEU A 757 21.75 -10.11 30.86
CA LEU A 757 22.36 -11.36 30.41
C LEU A 757 23.57 -11.71 31.27
N GLU A 758 24.45 -10.74 31.56
CA GLU A 758 25.63 -10.92 32.40
C GLU A 758 25.27 -11.23 33.86
N ALA A 759 24.24 -10.57 34.40
CA ALA A 759 23.71 -10.85 35.75
C ALA A 759 22.91 -12.17 35.85
N GLY A 760 22.72 -12.90 34.74
CA GLY A 760 21.93 -14.14 34.70
C GLY A 760 20.42 -13.96 34.85
N HIS A 761 19.93 -12.72 34.86
CA HIS A 761 18.50 -12.36 34.90
C HIS A 761 17.77 -12.69 33.59
N LEU A 762 18.51 -12.69 32.48
CA LEU A 762 18.09 -13.12 31.16
C LEU A 762 18.91 -14.37 30.78
N ASN A 763 18.35 -15.56 30.99
CA ASN A 763 19.04 -16.84 30.72
C ASN A 763 19.53 -16.98 29.25
N ARG A 764 18.85 -16.37 28.27
CA ARG A 764 19.26 -16.41 26.86
C ARG A 764 18.82 -15.17 26.08
N LEU A 765 19.71 -14.65 25.25
CA LEU A 765 19.46 -13.55 24.32
C LEU A 765 19.92 -13.91 22.90
N ASP A 766 18.99 -14.00 21.94
CA ASP A 766 19.31 -14.14 20.52
C ASP A 766 19.01 -12.85 19.77
N LEU A 767 20.05 -12.28 19.16
CA LEU A 767 19.97 -11.04 18.41
C LEU A 767 19.89 -11.29 16.89
N ALA A 768 19.00 -10.55 16.24
CA ALA A 768 18.72 -10.60 14.80
C ALA A 768 18.79 -9.21 14.18
N PHE A 769 19.99 -8.75 13.83
CA PHE A 769 20.20 -7.50 13.12
C PHE A 769 20.15 -7.75 11.60
N SER A 770 19.20 -7.11 10.94
CA SER A 770 18.85 -7.36 9.53
C SER A 770 19.70 -6.58 8.52
N ARG A 771 20.69 -5.81 8.97
CA ARG A 771 21.54 -4.94 8.12
C ARG A 771 23.03 -4.91 8.49
N ASP A 772 23.48 -5.68 9.48
CA ASP A 772 24.91 -5.74 9.86
C ASP A 772 25.72 -6.70 8.95
N GLN A 773 25.02 -7.50 8.14
CA GLN A 773 25.58 -8.41 7.14
C GLN A 773 24.70 -8.47 5.88
N ALA A 774 25.21 -9.09 4.81
CA ALA A 774 24.51 -9.14 3.51
C ALA A 774 23.18 -9.93 3.55
N GLU A 775 23.13 -11.01 4.32
CA GLU A 775 21.91 -11.82 4.50
C GLU A 775 21.04 -11.27 5.63
N LYS A 776 19.72 -11.17 5.40
CA LYS A 776 18.80 -10.61 6.40
C LYS A 776 18.40 -11.66 7.42
N ILE A 777 18.95 -11.56 8.62
CA ILE A 777 18.57 -12.37 9.78
C ILE A 777 17.43 -11.67 10.52
N TYR A 778 16.34 -12.40 10.79
CA TYR A 778 15.22 -11.94 11.61
C TYR A 778 14.96 -12.89 12.79
N VAL A 779 14.09 -12.45 13.71
CA VAL A 779 13.70 -13.18 14.93
C VAL A 779 13.14 -14.57 14.63
N GLN A 780 12.31 -14.73 13.58
CA GLN A 780 11.76 -16.05 13.25
C GLN A 780 12.82 -17.01 12.67
N ASP A 781 13.94 -16.50 12.18
CA ASP A 781 15.03 -17.32 11.65
C ASP A 781 15.86 -17.86 12.82
N ARG A 782 16.23 -16.98 13.78
CA ARG A 782 16.81 -17.39 15.08
C ARG A 782 15.95 -18.41 15.84
N LEU A 783 14.63 -18.25 15.81
CA LEU A 783 13.71 -19.23 16.41
C LEU A 783 13.76 -20.59 15.71
N ARG A 784 13.94 -20.60 14.38
CA ARG A 784 14.06 -21.84 13.58
C ARG A 784 15.40 -22.53 13.83
N ASP A 785 16.49 -21.75 13.90
CA ASP A 785 17.82 -22.25 14.27
C ASP A 785 17.82 -22.89 15.66
N ALA A 786 17.02 -22.33 16.58
CA ALA A 786 16.86 -22.80 17.94
C ALA A 786 15.67 -23.77 18.15
N ALA A 787 15.18 -24.45 17.09
CA ALA A 787 13.97 -25.28 17.14
C ALA A 787 14.00 -26.39 18.22
N ASP A 788 15.15 -27.02 18.45
CA ASP A 788 15.27 -28.06 19.48
C ASP A 788 15.29 -27.50 20.90
N GLU A 789 15.82 -26.28 21.08
CA GLU A 789 15.76 -25.59 22.37
C GLU A 789 14.34 -25.07 22.64
N LEU A 790 13.64 -24.56 21.61
CA LEU A 790 12.22 -24.21 21.67
C LEU A 790 11.36 -25.39 22.15
N ARG A 791 11.61 -26.61 21.66
CA ARG A 791 10.92 -27.82 22.13
C ARG A 791 11.15 -28.05 23.62
N LYS A 792 12.42 -28.13 24.06
CA LYS A 792 12.75 -28.32 25.48
C LYS A 792 12.08 -27.28 26.39
N TRP A 793 12.12 -26.00 26.03
CA TRP A 793 11.48 -24.95 26.82
C TRP A 793 9.96 -25.15 26.89
N LEU A 794 9.31 -25.55 25.80
CA LEU A 794 7.86 -25.82 25.79
C LEU A 794 7.48 -27.09 26.57
N ASP A 795 8.34 -28.09 26.59
CA ASP A 795 8.19 -29.31 27.40
C ASP A 795 8.40 -28.99 28.89
N ASP A 796 9.33 -28.09 29.23
CA ASP A 796 9.52 -27.44 30.55
C ASP A 796 8.36 -26.50 30.96
N GLY A 797 7.27 -26.45 30.20
CA GLY A 797 6.08 -25.66 30.53
C GLY A 797 6.11 -24.19 30.08
N ALA A 798 7.10 -23.75 29.29
CA ALA A 798 7.25 -22.34 28.92
C ALA A 798 6.03 -21.71 28.23
N ALA A 799 5.90 -20.39 28.35
CA ALA A 799 4.93 -19.59 27.62
C ALA A 799 5.61 -18.64 26.60
N ILE A 800 5.00 -18.51 25.43
CA ILE A 800 5.46 -17.71 24.29
C ILE A 800 4.75 -16.36 24.26
N TYR A 801 5.52 -15.28 24.13
CA TYR A 801 5.05 -13.90 24.14
C TYR A 801 5.59 -13.11 22.94
N ILE A 802 4.71 -12.57 22.08
CA ILE A 802 5.10 -11.83 20.86
C ILE A 802 4.75 -10.33 20.92
N CYS A 803 5.71 -9.45 20.57
CA CYS A 803 5.54 -7.98 20.40
C CYS A 803 6.39 -7.43 19.24
N GLY A 804 5.96 -6.49 18.38
CA GLY A 804 6.75 -6.15 17.18
C GLY A 804 5.93 -5.82 15.94
N SER A 805 5.86 -6.68 14.91
CA SER A 805 4.98 -6.53 13.70
C SER A 805 4.07 -7.74 13.42
N LEU A 806 2.72 -7.63 13.46
CA LEU A 806 1.72 -8.68 13.11
C LEU A 806 2.11 -9.27 11.77
N LEU A 807 2.32 -8.32 10.87
CA LEU A 807 2.32 -8.49 9.45
C LEU A 807 3.80 -8.40 9.04
N GLY A 808 4.51 -9.48 9.32
CA GLY A 808 5.97 -9.53 9.30
C GLY A 808 6.44 -10.54 10.32
N MET A 809 6.87 -10.06 11.48
CA MET A 809 7.45 -10.88 12.54
C MET A 809 6.46 -11.91 13.13
N ALA A 810 5.27 -11.53 13.61
CA ALA A 810 4.34 -12.50 14.21
C ALA A 810 3.86 -13.56 13.21
N ALA A 811 3.47 -13.15 11.99
CA ALA A 811 3.15 -14.09 10.91
C ALA A 811 4.37 -14.88 10.39
N GLY A 812 5.59 -14.52 10.79
CA GLY A 812 6.81 -15.31 10.60
C GLY A 812 6.95 -16.37 11.68
N VAL A 813 6.90 -15.94 12.95
CA VAL A 813 6.97 -16.79 14.14
C VAL A 813 5.83 -17.82 14.17
N ASP A 814 4.58 -17.42 13.94
CA ASP A 814 3.41 -18.32 13.89
C ASP A 814 3.59 -19.46 12.86
N GLN A 815 4.24 -19.17 11.73
CA GLN A 815 4.60 -20.20 10.75
C GLN A 815 5.69 -21.11 11.29
N VAL A 816 6.77 -20.58 11.89
CA VAL A 816 7.85 -21.40 12.48
C VAL A 816 7.31 -22.31 13.58
N LEU A 817 6.42 -21.81 14.45
CA LEU A 817 5.77 -22.61 15.48
C LEU A 817 4.96 -23.77 14.88
N LYS A 818 4.18 -23.51 13.81
CA LYS A 818 3.44 -24.56 13.10
C LYS A 818 4.35 -25.56 12.38
N ASP A 819 5.44 -25.09 11.76
CA ASP A 819 6.44 -25.93 11.09
C ASP A 819 7.17 -26.86 12.10
N VAL A 820 7.48 -26.35 13.30
CA VAL A 820 8.33 -27.04 14.30
C VAL A 820 7.53 -27.92 15.27
N LEU A 821 6.28 -27.55 15.58
CA LEU A 821 5.42 -28.17 16.61
C LEU A 821 4.14 -28.82 16.05
N GLY A 822 3.72 -28.46 14.83
CA GLY A 822 2.42 -28.86 14.26
C GLY A 822 1.24 -27.98 14.70
N GLU A 823 0.22 -27.85 13.84
CA GLU A 823 -0.92 -26.95 14.07
C GLU A 823 -1.76 -27.30 15.31
N GLN A 824 -1.87 -28.60 15.64
CA GLN A 824 -2.58 -29.03 16.84
C GLN A 824 -1.89 -28.51 18.11
N ARG A 825 -0.57 -28.69 18.23
CA ARG A 825 0.19 -28.27 19.42
C ARG A 825 0.19 -26.74 19.58
N VAL A 826 0.26 -26.00 18.47
CA VAL A 826 0.09 -24.53 18.51
C VAL A 826 -1.32 -24.15 18.97
N SER A 827 -2.35 -24.89 18.55
CA SER A 827 -3.73 -24.67 19.02
C SER A 827 -3.89 -24.96 20.51
N GLU A 828 -3.30 -26.05 21.02
CA GLU A 828 -3.27 -26.37 22.45
C GLU A 828 -2.58 -25.27 23.29
N LEU A 829 -1.47 -24.71 22.80
CA LEU A 829 -0.79 -23.58 23.47
C LEU A 829 -1.64 -22.31 23.51
N ILE A 830 -2.49 -22.07 22.49
CA ILE A 830 -3.46 -20.96 22.50
C ILE A 830 -4.56 -21.23 23.52
N GLU A 831 -5.16 -22.42 23.51
CA GLU A 831 -6.24 -22.81 24.44
C GLU A 831 -5.76 -22.80 25.90
N GLN A 832 -4.52 -23.24 26.18
CA GLN A 832 -3.88 -23.13 27.49
C GLN A 832 -3.48 -21.69 27.87
N GLY A 833 -3.64 -20.71 26.98
CA GLY A 833 -3.17 -19.34 27.18
C GLY A 833 -1.64 -19.23 27.36
N ARG A 834 -0.88 -20.21 26.85
CA ARG A 834 0.60 -20.24 26.83
C ARG A 834 1.20 -19.64 25.56
N TYR A 835 0.39 -19.31 24.55
CA TYR A 835 0.81 -18.52 23.39
C TYR A 835 0.05 -17.18 23.37
N ARG A 836 0.74 -16.08 23.69
CA ARG A 836 0.18 -14.72 23.86
C ARG A 836 0.76 -13.74 22.85
N ARG A 837 -0.08 -12.81 22.35
CA ARG A 837 0.21 -11.92 21.22
C ARG A 837 -0.36 -10.51 21.43
N ASP A 838 0.39 -9.49 21.01
CA ASP A 838 -0.07 -8.09 20.90
C ASP A 838 0.29 -7.62 19.48
N VAL A 839 -0.64 -7.37 18.53
CA VAL A 839 -0.29 -7.44 17.07
C VAL A 839 -0.64 -6.31 16.00
N TYR A 840 0.37 -5.68 15.27
CA TYR A 840 0.46 -4.67 14.14
C TYR A 840 0.62 -5.14 12.68
#